data_AF-A0A8J8VWZ8-F1
#
_entry.id   AF-A0A8J8VWZ8-F1
#
_cell.length_a   1.000
_cell.length_b   1.000
_cell.length_c   1.000
_cell.angle_alpha   90.00
_cell.angle_beta   90.00
_cell.angle_gamma   90.00
#
_symmetry.space_group_name_H-M   'P 1'
#
loop_
_entity.id
_entity.type
_entity.pdbx_description
1 polymer ?
#
loop_
_entity_poly.entity_id
_entity_poly.type
_entity_poly.pdbx_seq_one_letter_code
_entity_poly.pdbx_strand_id
1 'polypeptide(L)'
;MLLRQVYLTLAIAALSEAVPAPIKHVLHEKRDKAALDWVKGNRVESDAVLPVRIGLSQNNLDRGYDYLMEVAHPDSEKYGKYWTAEEVHDAFAPSAEAVDAVRDWLHAAGIDPSRIVHSDNKGWLAFDAYAHEAEGLFKTKFFEHNHMSSESTKIGCDEYHLPQHLRDHVDYVTPGVKLTPVLKKHKKAKRASQLGKVKANAVVASEVHDVLISEKAKGLSPDLQLCGYNMTPTCIKALYKLPDATKANKHNSLGLYEQGDYFAKSDLDLFYKEYAPWVPQGTYPIPALIDGANFSVPAGSALNTGESDIDIDLATALIYPQAITLYQVDDQLYEPEEVATTNLFNTFLDALDGSYCTYSAYGETGDDPKIDPVYPDHRPGGYKGKLQCGIYKPTNVISASYGQAEADLPPNYTKRQCNEFMKLGLQGHSILFASGDYGVASFAGDGGPNGCLGPDHKIFSPQYPSNCPYVTSVGGTMIYPDQTVKDPESVMHVNLGGTASNFSTAGGFSNYFPQPEYQKRAVEKYFKKAKLDYPYYSEFEVNFNTTKGLYNRIGRAYPDVAANGAQFRAYTDGFDYHYYGSSLASPLFASVLNLINEERLAIGKGPVGFVNPVLYENPHVLHDIKNGTNAGCGTYGFAAIEGWDPASGLGTPDYPKMKKLFLDLP
;
A
#
# COMPACT_ATOMS: atom_id res chain seq x y z
N MET A 1 56.12 30.92 -83.02
CA MET A 1 56.24 29.45 -82.96
C MET A 1 55.43 28.99 -81.75
N LEU A 2 54.17 28.57 -81.92
CA LEU A 2 53.78 27.15 -82.13
C LEU A 2 54.29 26.25 -80.99
N LEU A 3 53.43 25.88 -80.04
CA LEU A 3 52.74 24.58 -80.05
C LEU A 3 51.68 24.49 -78.93
N ARG A 4 50.52 23.98 -79.30
CA ARG A 4 49.41 23.55 -78.42
C ARG A 4 49.80 22.27 -77.68
N GLN A 5 49.32 22.09 -76.44
CA GLN A 5 48.76 20.80 -76.01
C GLN A 5 47.86 20.95 -74.76
N VAL A 6 46.79 20.19 -74.80
CA VAL A 6 45.61 20.12 -73.93
C VAL A 6 45.92 19.27 -72.70
N TYR A 7 45.52 19.68 -71.49
CA TYR A 7 45.26 18.73 -70.40
C TYR A 7 44.04 19.11 -69.56
N LEU A 8 43.35 18.02 -69.22
CA LEU A 8 41.99 17.86 -68.74
C LEU A 8 41.82 18.26 -67.27
N THR A 9 40.65 18.78 -66.93
CA THR A 9 40.12 19.01 -65.60
C THR A 9 39.92 17.70 -64.80
N LEU A 10 40.37 17.68 -63.54
CA LEU A 10 39.90 16.75 -62.51
C LEU A 10 39.84 17.51 -61.17
N ALA A 11 38.66 18.05 -60.87
CA ALA A 11 38.32 18.51 -59.53
C ALA A 11 37.75 17.32 -58.76
N ILE A 12 38.49 16.83 -57.77
CA ILE A 12 38.01 15.81 -56.83
C ILE A 12 37.15 16.55 -55.79
N ALA A 13 35.83 16.42 -55.90
CA ALA A 13 34.92 16.78 -54.83
C ALA A 13 35.02 15.70 -53.73
N ALA A 14 35.74 16.01 -52.65
CA ALA A 14 35.68 15.21 -51.44
C ALA A 14 34.34 15.48 -50.74
N LEU A 15 33.36 14.63 -51.00
CA LEU A 15 32.20 14.49 -50.12
C LEU A 15 32.70 13.81 -48.85
N SER A 16 33.04 14.63 -47.85
CA SER A 16 33.15 14.15 -46.48
C SER A 16 31.74 13.81 -45.99
N GLU A 17 31.31 12.57 -46.19
CA GLU A 17 30.27 12.00 -45.36
C GLU A 17 30.80 11.99 -43.93
N ALA A 18 30.30 12.90 -43.11
CA ALA A 18 30.45 12.80 -41.67
C ALA A 18 29.68 11.55 -41.25
N VAL A 19 30.38 10.43 -41.11
CA VAL A 19 29.84 9.22 -40.49
C VAL A 19 29.40 9.63 -39.08
N PRO A 20 28.09 9.57 -38.73
CA PRO A 20 27.67 9.88 -37.38
C PRO A 20 28.46 8.98 -36.42
N ALA A 21 29.03 9.59 -35.37
CA ALA A 21 29.80 8.86 -34.38
C ALA A 21 28.97 7.66 -33.89
N PRO A 22 29.55 6.44 -33.79
CA PRO A 22 28.79 5.27 -33.40
C PRO A 22 28.16 5.51 -32.03
N ILE A 23 26.83 5.48 -31.97
CA ILE A 23 26.08 5.64 -30.72
C ILE A 23 26.51 4.53 -29.78
N LYS A 24 27.22 4.90 -28.71
CA LYS A 24 27.68 3.94 -27.70
C LYS A 24 26.46 3.40 -26.97
N HIS A 25 26.24 2.09 -27.12
CA HIS A 25 25.25 1.36 -26.33
C HIS A 25 25.90 0.90 -25.03
N VAL A 26 25.13 0.94 -23.96
CA VAL A 26 25.55 0.56 -22.62
C VAL A 26 24.56 -0.44 -22.05
N LEU A 27 25.05 -1.36 -21.22
CA LEU A 27 24.20 -2.32 -20.54
C LEU A 27 23.17 -1.55 -19.72
N HIS A 28 21.89 -1.87 -19.95
CA HIS A 28 20.77 -1.28 -19.24
C HIS A 28 20.28 -2.25 -18.16
N GLU A 29 19.94 -3.47 -18.54
CA GLU A 29 19.57 -4.53 -17.62
C GLU A 29 20.21 -5.87 -17.98
N LYS A 30 20.42 -6.70 -16.95
CA LYS A 30 20.92 -8.06 -17.05
C LYS A 30 20.26 -8.98 -16.02
N ARG A 31 20.03 -10.23 -16.41
CA ARG A 31 19.55 -11.30 -15.57
C ARG A 31 20.70 -11.90 -14.76
N ASP A 32 20.72 -11.67 -13.45
CA ASP A 32 21.78 -12.19 -12.56
C ASP A 32 21.69 -13.70 -12.28
N LYS A 33 20.48 -14.28 -12.35
CA LYS A 33 20.24 -15.74 -12.21
C LYS A 33 19.16 -16.21 -13.19
N ALA A 34 19.37 -17.36 -13.82
CA ALA A 34 18.30 -18.03 -14.55
C ALA A 34 17.14 -18.33 -13.57
N ALA A 35 15.91 -17.98 -13.94
CA ALA A 35 14.76 -18.32 -13.11
C ALA A 35 14.71 -19.85 -12.99
N LEU A 36 14.74 -20.36 -11.75
CA LEU A 36 14.84 -21.80 -11.47
C LEU A 36 13.78 -22.63 -12.21
N ASP A 37 12.61 -22.02 -12.48
CA ASP A 37 11.44 -22.64 -13.08
C ASP A 37 11.31 -22.44 -14.61
N TRP A 38 12.20 -21.68 -15.26
CA TRP A 38 12.11 -21.34 -16.69
C TRP A 38 13.37 -21.73 -17.48
N VAL A 39 13.20 -22.60 -18.46
CA VAL A 39 14.26 -23.10 -19.34
C VAL A 39 14.28 -22.26 -20.61
N LYS A 40 15.44 -21.68 -20.91
CA LYS A 40 15.68 -20.98 -22.18
C LYS A 40 15.54 -21.97 -23.34
N GLY A 41 14.61 -21.68 -24.23
CA GLY A 41 14.28 -22.44 -25.44
C GLY A 41 14.87 -21.81 -26.69
N ASN A 42 14.13 -21.89 -27.79
CA ASN A 42 14.58 -21.43 -29.10
C ASN A 42 14.70 -19.91 -29.15
N ARG A 43 15.60 -19.43 -30.02
CA ARG A 43 15.60 -18.00 -30.37
C ARG A 43 14.30 -17.69 -31.09
N VAL A 44 13.70 -16.54 -30.79
CA VAL A 44 12.50 -16.08 -31.48
C VAL A 44 12.81 -15.89 -32.97
N GLU A 45 11.90 -16.35 -33.83
CA GLU A 45 12.04 -16.23 -35.29
C GLU A 45 12.20 -14.76 -35.70
N SER A 46 13.07 -14.52 -36.69
CA SER A 46 13.52 -13.18 -37.06
C SER A 46 12.38 -12.24 -37.50
N ASP A 47 11.31 -12.79 -38.08
CA ASP A 47 10.14 -12.11 -38.61
C ASP A 47 8.91 -12.19 -37.66
N ALA A 48 9.08 -12.74 -36.45
CA ALA A 48 8.04 -12.69 -35.43
C ALA A 48 7.83 -11.23 -34.98
N VAL A 49 6.58 -10.82 -34.82
CA VAL A 49 6.23 -9.48 -34.31
C VAL A 49 6.24 -9.50 -32.79
N LEU A 50 7.01 -8.59 -32.21
CA LEU A 50 7.11 -8.34 -30.77
C LEU A 50 6.39 -7.03 -30.43
N PRO A 51 5.41 -7.05 -29.50
CA PRO A 51 4.81 -5.84 -28.99
C PRO A 51 5.79 -5.17 -28.01
N VAL A 52 6.59 -4.24 -28.52
CA VAL A 52 7.61 -3.54 -27.74
C VAL A 52 6.97 -2.41 -26.96
N ARG A 53 7.32 -2.29 -25.69
CA ARG A 53 6.97 -1.15 -24.83
C ARG A 53 8.20 -0.66 -24.10
N ILE A 54 8.41 0.65 -24.13
CA ILE A 54 9.51 1.34 -23.45
C ILE A 54 8.92 2.19 -22.34
N GLY A 55 9.26 1.84 -21.11
CA GLY A 55 8.86 2.56 -19.90
C GLY A 55 9.78 3.74 -19.71
N LEU A 56 9.20 4.94 -19.70
CA LEU A 56 9.95 6.17 -19.51
C LEU A 56 10.08 6.49 -18.02
N SER A 57 11.24 6.97 -17.61
CA SER A 57 11.50 7.36 -16.21
C SER A 57 10.63 8.56 -15.81
N GLN A 58 9.98 8.48 -14.65
CA GLN A 58 9.25 9.61 -14.06
C GLN A 58 10.19 10.71 -13.57
N ASN A 59 9.70 11.94 -13.61
CA ASN A 59 10.41 13.10 -13.05
C ASN A 59 10.00 13.36 -11.61
N ASN A 60 10.86 14.09 -10.90
CA ASN A 60 10.55 14.71 -9.61
C ASN A 60 10.16 13.76 -8.46
N LEU A 61 10.34 12.44 -8.61
CA LEU A 61 10.09 11.48 -7.51
C LEU A 61 10.97 11.79 -6.28
N ASP A 62 12.19 12.27 -6.51
CA ASP A 62 13.11 12.78 -5.49
C ASP A 62 12.58 14.02 -4.75
N ARG A 63 11.77 14.84 -5.43
CA ARG A 63 11.14 16.05 -4.87
C ARG A 63 9.75 15.79 -4.28
N GLY A 64 9.21 14.59 -4.45
CA GLY A 64 7.85 14.27 -4.05
C GLY A 64 7.60 14.47 -2.55
N TYR A 65 8.60 14.16 -1.71
CA TYR A 65 8.55 14.46 -0.27
C TYR A 65 8.36 15.97 -0.01
N ASP A 66 9.17 16.80 -0.65
CA ASP A 66 9.12 18.26 -0.48
C ASP A 66 7.77 18.82 -0.95
N TYR A 67 7.28 18.37 -2.11
CA TYR A 67 5.96 18.76 -2.60
C TYR A 67 4.84 18.35 -1.63
N LEU A 68 4.93 17.16 -1.05
CA LEU A 68 3.94 16.72 -0.07
C LEU A 68 4.00 17.58 1.19
N MET A 69 5.20 17.93 1.67
CA MET A 69 5.36 18.83 2.81
C MET A 69 4.84 20.24 2.52
N GLU A 70 4.97 20.74 1.28
CA GLU A 70 4.38 22.02 0.89
C GLU A 70 2.86 22.04 1.12
N VAL A 71 2.13 20.95 0.83
CA VAL A 71 0.67 20.92 0.96
C VAL A 71 0.16 20.36 2.29
N ALA A 72 1.01 19.64 3.05
CA ALA A 72 0.61 18.91 4.26
C ALA A 72 1.26 19.43 5.57
N HIS A 73 2.37 20.17 5.51
CA HIS A 73 3.01 20.70 6.72
C HIS A 73 2.26 21.95 7.25
N PRO A 74 1.90 22.03 8.55
CA PRO A 74 1.06 23.12 9.06
C PRO A 74 1.70 24.51 8.93
N ASP A 75 3.03 24.59 8.95
CA ASP A 75 3.77 25.86 8.79
C ASP A 75 3.90 26.33 7.34
N SER A 76 3.46 25.52 6.36
CA SER A 76 3.57 25.87 4.95
C SER A 76 2.45 26.84 4.53
N GLU A 77 2.81 27.89 3.78
CA GLU A 77 1.84 28.80 3.14
C GLU A 77 0.96 28.11 2.08
N LYS A 78 1.36 26.90 1.65
CA LYS A 78 0.61 26.05 0.71
C LYS A 78 -0.17 24.93 1.41
N TYR A 79 -0.20 24.89 2.75
CA TYR A 79 -1.01 23.92 3.48
C TYR A 79 -2.46 23.91 2.97
N GLY A 80 -2.99 22.71 2.70
CA GLY A 80 -4.35 22.51 2.21
C GLY A 80 -4.58 22.91 0.74
N LYS A 81 -3.56 23.43 0.03
CA LYS A 81 -3.62 23.71 -1.41
C LYS A 81 -3.19 22.48 -2.20
N TYR A 82 -4.01 21.44 -2.08
CA TYR A 82 -3.78 20.15 -2.74
C TYR A 82 -3.83 20.27 -4.26
N TRP A 83 -3.12 19.36 -4.91
CA TRP A 83 -3.03 19.30 -6.36
C TRP A 83 -4.22 18.53 -6.92
N THR A 84 -4.61 18.88 -8.13
CA THR A 84 -5.50 18.07 -8.94
C THR A 84 -4.77 16.80 -9.42
N ALA A 85 -5.53 15.77 -9.80
CA ALA A 85 -4.97 14.57 -10.42
C ALA A 85 -4.13 14.90 -11.67
N GLU A 86 -4.54 15.90 -12.45
CA GLU A 86 -3.81 16.37 -13.63
C GLU A 86 -2.49 17.06 -13.27
N GLU A 87 -2.47 17.91 -12.23
CA GLU A 87 -1.23 18.55 -11.75
C GLU A 87 -0.23 17.51 -11.21
N VAL A 88 -0.71 16.50 -10.49
CA VAL A 88 0.13 15.37 -10.07
C VAL A 88 0.65 14.62 -11.29
N HIS A 89 -0.24 14.25 -12.21
CA HIS A 89 0.14 13.54 -13.43
C HIS A 89 1.23 14.27 -14.21
N ASP A 90 1.03 15.56 -14.49
CA ASP A 90 1.99 16.38 -15.22
C ASP A 90 3.31 16.60 -14.47
N ALA A 91 3.28 16.73 -13.15
CA ALA A 91 4.48 16.92 -12.34
C ALA A 91 5.40 15.69 -12.31
N PHE A 92 4.83 14.48 -12.36
CA PHE A 92 5.59 13.22 -12.33
C PHE A 92 5.75 12.58 -13.71
N ALA A 93 5.09 13.10 -14.75
CA ALA A 93 5.25 12.63 -16.12
C ALA A 93 6.72 12.73 -16.60
N PRO A 94 7.17 11.82 -17.47
CA PRO A 94 8.48 11.91 -18.13
C PRO A 94 8.66 13.24 -18.86
N SER A 95 9.91 13.73 -18.98
CA SER A 95 10.15 15.04 -19.58
C SER A 95 9.91 15.00 -21.08
N ALA A 96 9.50 16.13 -21.67
CA ALA A 96 9.40 16.23 -23.13
C ALA A 96 10.73 15.85 -23.80
N GLU A 97 11.86 16.25 -23.21
CA GLU A 97 13.20 15.85 -23.66
C GLU A 97 13.41 14.33 -23.65
N ALA A 98 13.01 13.64 -22.57
CA ALA A 98 13.11 12.18 -22.47
C ALA A 98 12.23 11.49 -23.53
N VAL A 99 10.98 11.96 -23.68
CA VAL A 99 10.03 11.45 -24.68
C VAL A 99 10.59 11.64 -26.09
N ASP A 100 11.05 12.85 -26.41
CA ASP A 100 11.57 13.21 -27.73
C ASP A 100 12.87 12.47 -28.02
N ALA A 101 13.79 12.34 -27.05
CA ALA A 101 15.03 11.59 -27.21
C ALA A 101 14.78 10.11 -27.53
N VAL A 102 13.82 9.48 -26.85
CA VAL A 102 13.46 8.08 -27.15
C VAL A 102 12.75 7.97 -28.50
N ARG A 103 11.83 8.90 -28.84
CA ARG A 103 11.16 8.92 -30.16
C ARG A 103 12.14 9.12 -31.31
N ASP A 104 13.05 10.07 -31.19
CA ASP A 104 14.08 10.37 -32.19
C ASP A 104 15.02 9.19 -32.38
N TRP A 105 15.39 8.50 -31.29
CA TRP A 105 16.17 7.27 -31.38
C TRP A 105 15.42 6.14 -32.08
N LEU A 106 14.14 5.91 -31.74
CA LEU A 106 13.30 4.91 -32.41
C LEU A 106 13.18 5.19 -33.91
N HIS A 107 12.93 6.45 -34.27
CA HIS A 107 12.86 6.88 -35.65
C HIS A 107 14.19 6.69 -36.38
N ALA A 108 15.31 7.11 -35.77
CA ALA A 108 16.65 6.93 -36.33
C ALA A 108 17.04 5.44 -36.48
N ALA A 109 16.49 4.57 -35.65
CA ALA A 109 16.67 3.12 -35.73
C ALA A 109 15.76 2.45 -36.79
N GLY A 110 14.89 3.20 -37.47
CA GLY A 110 14.03 2.72 -38.55
C GLY A 110 12.61 2.34 -38.13
N ILE A 111 12.21 2.64 -36.89
CA ILE A 111 10.82 2.47 -36.46
C ILE A 111 10.00 3.67 -36.97
N ASP A 112 9.07 3.41 -37.89
CA ASP A 112 8.19 4.44 -38.44
C ASP A 112 7.44 5.17 -37.30
N PRO A 113 7.44 6.52 -37.25
CA PRO A 113 6.78 7.26 -36.19
C PRO A 113 5.28 6.96 -36.08
N SER A 114 4.62 6.55 -37.17
CA SER A 114 3.21 6.17 -37.14
C SER A 114 2.94 4.85 -36.40
N ARG A 115 3.98 4.04 -36.15
CA ARG A 115 3.89 2.81 -35.34
C ARG A 115 4.04 3.09 -33.83
N ILE A 116 4.51 4.27 -33.46
CA ILE A 116 4.82 4.61 -32.07
C ILE A 116 3.61 5.28 -31.42
N VAL A 117 3.02 4.58 -30.45
CA VAL A 117 1.91 5.07 -29.62
C VAL A 117 2.46 5.54 -28.29
N HIS A 118 2.11 6.76 -27.89
CA HIS A 118 2.35 7.25 -26.52
C HIS A 118 1.11 6.96 -25.71
N SER A 119 1.25 6.32 -24.55
CA SER A 119 0.12 6.12 -23.64
C SER A 119 -0.47 7.43 -23.14
N ASP A 120 -1.77 7.43 -22.82
CA ASP A 120 -2.49 8.60 -22.30
C ASP A 120 -1.85 9.13 -21.00
N ASN A 121 -1.27 8.24 -20.18
CA ASN A 121 -0.56 8.61 -18.98
C ASN A 121 0.88 9.12 -19.22
N LYS A 122 1.28 9.34 -20.48
CA LYS A 122 2.59 9.82 -20.92
C LYS A 122 3.81 8.97 -20.47
N GLY A 123 3.60 7.82 -19.82
CA GLY A 123 4.65 6.97 -19.26
C GLY A 123 5.28 5.98 -20.23
N TRP A 124 4.64 5.70 -21.38
CA TRP A 124 5.07 4.66 -22.31
C TRP A 124 5.14 5.08 -23.75
N LEU A 125 6.15 4.57 -24.43
CA LEU A 125 6.15 4.46 -25.89
C LEU A 125 5.99 2.98 -26.26
N ALA A 126 4.94 2.66 -27.00
CA ALA A 126 4.62 1.31 -27.45
C ALA A 126 4.61 1.23 -28.98
N PHE A 127 5.15 0.15 -29.53
CA PHE A 127 5.17 -0.10 -30.98
C PHE A 127 5.36 -1.59 -31.26
N ASP A 128 4.82 -2.07 -32.37
CA ASP A 128 5.11 -3.41 -32.87
C ASP A 128 6.38 -3.40 -33.72
N ALA A 129 7.32 -4.29 -33.40
CA ALA A 129 8.57 -4.45 -34.11
C ALA A 129 8.82 -5.93 -34.45
N TYR A 130 9.40 -6.21 -35.61
CA TYR A 130 9.90 -7.55 -35.89
C TYR A 130 11.05 -7.89 -34.93
N ALA A 131 11.23 -9.17 -34.60
CA ALA A 131 12.25 -9.62 -33.67
C ALA A 131 13.65 -9.11 -34.07
N HIS A 132 13.99 -9.13 -35.36
CA HIS A 132 15.28 -8.58 -35.82
C HIS A 132 15.41 -7.06 -35.64
N GLU A 133 14.33 -6.29 -35.77
CA GLU A 133 14.32 -4.85 -35.49
C GLU A 133 14.59 -4.61 -34.01
N ALA A 134 13.86 -5.30 -33.12
CA ALA A 134 14.00 -5.18 -31.68
C ALA A 134 15.37 -5.66 -31.18
N GLU A 135 15.88 -6.78 -31.68
CA GLU A 135 17.24 -7.28 -31.37
C GLU A 135 18.32 -6.27 -31.81
N GLY A 136 18.13 -5.63 -32.97
CA GLY A 136 19.00 -4.57 -33.47
C GLY A 136 18.95 -3.31 -32.62
N LEU A 137 17.77 -2.93 -32.15
CA LEU A 137 17.52 -1.75 -31.32
C LEU A 137 18.14 -1.90 -29.93
N PHE A 138 17.85 -3.01 -29.25
CA PHE A 138 18.25 -3.24 -27.85
C PHE A 138 19.58 -4.00 -27.70
N LYS A 139 20.29 -4.24 -28.81
CA LYS A 139 21.53 -5.04 -28.89
C LYS A 139 21.43 -6.32 -28.06
N THR A 140 20.37 -7.08 -28.31
CA THR A 140 20.05 -8.31 -27.58
C THR A 140 19.61 -9.42 -28.53
N LYS A 141 19.30 -10.58 -27.97
CA LYS A 141 18.65 -11.69 -28.66
C LYS A 141 17.45 -12.14 -27.85
N PHE A 142 16.30 -12.27 -28.51
CA PHE A 142 15.08 -12.73 -27.87
C PHE A 142 14.97 -14.25 -27.96
N PHE A 143 14.56 -14.87 -26.87
CA PHE A 143 14.36 -16.31 -26.76
C PHE A 143 12.99 -16.61 -26.19
N GLU A 144 12.43 -17.72 -26.60
CA GLU A 144 11.37 -18.40 -25.89
C GLU A 144 11.92 -18.96 -24.58
N HIS A 145 11.18 -18.83 -23.51
CA HIS A 145 11.46 -19.39 -22.20
C HIS A 145 10.28 -20.28 -21.83
N ASN A 146 10.53 -21.57 -21.72
CA ASN A 146 9.54 -22.58 -21.41
C ASN A 146 9.56 -22.91 -19.92
N HIS A 147 8.40 -22.95 -19.29
CA HIS A 147 8.31 -23.31 -17.89
C HIS A 147 8.58 -24.82 -17.69
N MET A 148 9.30 -25.21 -16.63
CA MET A 148 9.66 -26.62 -16.40
C MET A 148 8.46 -27.52 -16.09
N SER A 149 7.36 -26.95 -15.57
CA SER A 149 6.19 -27.72 -15.10
C SER A 149 4.86 -27.32 -15.74
N SER A 150 4.86 -26.40 -16.71
CA SER A 150 3.64 -26.01 -17.45
C SER A 150 3.92 -25.80 -18.94
N GLU A 151 2.86 -25.77 -19.75
CA GLU A 151 2.93 -25.50 -21.19
C GLU A 151 3.13 -23.99 -21.49
N SER A 152 3.55 -23.18 -20.50
CA SER A 152 3.71 -21.75 -20.67
C SER A 152 5.04 -21.40 -21.34
N THR A 153 4.95 -20.54 -22.37
CA THR A 153 6.09 -19.97 -23.07
C THR A 153 6.05 -18.44 -22.94
N LYS A 154 7.18 -17.86 -22.54
CA LYS A 154 7.39 -16.40 -22.49
C LYS A 154 8.52 -15.99 -23.43
N ILE A 155 8.49 -14.77 -23.94
CA ILE A 155 9.56 -14.17 -24.74
C ILE A 155 10.34 -13.19 -23.87
N GLY A 156 11.66 -13.21 -23.98
CA GLY A 156 12.52 -12.20 -23.38
C GLY A 156 13.98 -12.43 -23.70
N CYS A 157 14.86 -11.72 -23.01
CA CYS A 157 16.31 -11.82 -23.18
C CYS A 157 17.01 -11.95 -21.82
N ASP A 158 18.31 -12.21 -21.85
CA ASP A 158 19.14 -12.28 -20.63
C ASP A 158 19.77 -10.94 -20.27
N GLU A 159 19.98 -10.06 -21.25
CA GLU A 159 20.49 -8.71 -21.06
C GLU A 159 20.14 -7.87 -22.28
N TYR A 160 20.02 -6.56 -22.11
CA TYR A 160 19.86 -5.65 -23.24
C TYR A 160 20.54 -4.31 -22.97
N HIS A 161 20.79 -3.58 -24.05
CA HIS A 161 21.56 -2.36 -24.04
C HIS A 161 20.75 -1.23 -24.67
N LEU A 162 20.94 -0.03 -24.16
CA LEU A 162 20.38 1.19 -24.71
C LEU A 162 21.51 2.15 -25.11
N PRO A 163 21.28 3.09 -26.03
CA PRO A 163 22.16 4.24 -26.19
C PRO A 163 22.47 4.90 -24.85
N GLN A 164 23.74 5.26 -24.62
CA GLN A 164 24.19 5.82 -23.35
C GLN A 164 23.35 7.03 -22.89
N HIS A 165 22.90 7.87 -23.82
CA HIS A 165 22.11 9.06 -23.53
C HIS A 165 20.64 8.77 -23.20
N LEU A 166 20.14 7.54 -23.44
CA LEU A 166 18.76 7.15 -23.10
C LEU A 166 18.65 6.36 -21.80
N ARG A 167 19.77 5.93 -21.23
CA ARG A 167 19.80 5.13 -20.00
C ARG A 167 18.98 5.77 -18.87
N ASP A 168 19.11 7.09 -18.71
CA ASP A 168 18.46 7.80 -17.61
C ASP A 168 17.03 8.26 -17.97
N HIS A 169 16.58 8.00 -19.20
CA HIS A 169 15.25 8.34 -19.71
C HIS A 169 14.34 7.11 -19.85
N VAL A 170 14.94 5.93 -19.94
CA VAL A 170 14.23 4.66 -20.07
C VAL A 170 14.44 3.89 -18.77
N ASP A 171 13.35 3.61 -18.06
CA ASP A 171 13.40 2.76 -16.89
C ASP A 171 13.62 1.31 -17.33
N TYR A 172 12.80 0.80 -18.26
CA TYR A 172 13.05 -0.49 -18.91
C TYR A 172 12.25 -0.74 -20.20
N VAL A 173 12.47 -1.90 -20.81
CA VAL A 173 11.88 -2.35 -22.07
C VAL A 173 11.19 -3.72 -21.92
N THR A 174 9.99 -3.88 -22.50
CA THR A 174 9.33 -5.18 -22.72
C THR A 174 9.10 -5.46 -24.20
N PRO A 175 9.18 -6.73 -24.67
CA PRO A 175 9.87 -7.82 -23.99
C PRO A 175 11.35 -7.48 -23.77
N GLY A 176 11.93 -7.91 -22.65
CA GLY A 176 13.29 -7.58 -22.23
C GLY A 176 13.82 -8.60 -21.23
N VAL A 177 14.56 -8.18 -20.20
CA VAL A 177 14.91 -9.08 -19.09
C VAL A 177 13.65 -9.57 -18.36
N LYS A 178 12.61 -8.73 -18.25
CA LYS A 178 11.26 -9.14 -17.82
C LYS A 178 10.61 -9.97 -18.93
N LEU A 179 10.38 -11.26 -18.66
CA LEU A 179 9.80 -12.22 -19.60
C LEU A 179 8.32 -11.90 -19.84
N THR A 180 7.93 -11.70 -21.09
CA THR A 180 6.56 -11.33 -21.50
C THR A 180 5.82 -12.56 -22.05
N PRO A 181 4.57 -12.85 -21.66
CA PRO A 181 3.85 -14.02 -22.14
C PRO A 181 3.53 -13.96 -23.64
N VAL A 182 3.56 -15.13 -24.30
CA VAL A 182 2.98 -15.29 -25.65
C VAL A 182 1.46 -15.43 -25.50
N LEU A 183 0.67 -14.71 -26.29
CA LEU A 183 -0.80 -14.81 -26.28
C LEU A 183 -1.27 -16.20 -26.76
N LYS A 184 -1.36 -17.17 -25.85
CA LYS A 184 -2.30 -18.33 -25.84
C LYS A 184 -2.27 -19.12 -24.52
N LYS A 185 -3.40 -19.79 -24.26
CA LYS A 185 -3.99 -20.28 -22.98
C LYS A 185 -3.14 -21.17 -22.04
N HIS A 186 -3.31 -20.89 -20.74
CA HIS A 186 -3.24 -21.71 -19.50
C HIS A 186 -2.48 -23.04 -19.40
N LYS A 187 -1.68 -23.17 -18.33
CA LYS A 187 -1.92 -24.12 -17.20
C LYS A 187 -1.07 -23.81 -15.94
N LYS A 188 -1.68 -24.06 -14.77
CA LYS A 188 -1.23 -23.81 -13.39
C LYS A 188 0.05 -24.58 -13.00
N ALA A 189 0.90 -23.96 -12.18
CA ALA A 189 1.82 -24.65 -11.29
C ALA A 189 1.48 -24.25 -9.85
N LYS A 190 1.08 -25.25 -9.03
CA LYS A 190 0.77 -25.09 -7.61
C LYS A 190 2.08 -24.93 -6.83
N ARG A 191 2.26 -23.80 -6.15
CA ARG A 191 3.01 -23.76 -4.88
C ARG A 191 1.97 -23.66 -3.76
N ALA A 192 2.03 -24.59 -2.82
CA ALA A 192 1.22 -24.54 -1.61
C ALA A 192 1.91 -23.58 -0.63
N SER A 193 1.33 -22.39 -0.42
CA SER A 193 1.49 -21.66 0.83
C SER A 193 0.35 -22.09 1.75
N GLN A 194 0.67 -22.40 3.01
CA GLN A 194 -0.34 -22.71 4.03
C GLN A 194 -0.85 -21.44 4.70
N LEU A 195 -1.26 -20.45 3.90
CA LEU A 195 -2.14 -19.35 4.34
C LEU A 195 -3.58 -19.79 4.07
N GLY A 196 -4.02 -20.82 4.80
CA GLY A 196 -5.42 -21.20 4.78
C GLY A 196 -6.23 -20.18 5.56
N LYS A 197 -7.10 -19.43 4.88
CA LYS A 197 -8.25 -18.68 5.39
C LYS A 197 -8.18 -18.39 6.89
N VAL A 198 -7.42 -17.35 7.25
CA VAL A 198 -7.36 -16.90 8.64
C VAL A 198 -8.70 -16.21 8.91
N LYS A 199 -9.50 -16.75 9.82
CA LYS A 199 -10.68 -16.04 10.33
C LYS A 199 -10.18 -14.77 11.02
N ALA A 200 -10.92 -13.66 10.89
CA ALA A 200 -10.66 -12.49 11.72
C ALA A 200 -10.56 -12.93 13.19
N ASN A 201 -9.65 -12.33 13.94
CA ASN A 201 -9.23 -12.83 15.25
C ASN A 201 -10.35 -12.62 16.29
N ALA A 202 -11.29 -13.55 16.27
CA ALA A 202 -12.53 -13.52 17.00
C ALA A 202 -12.51 -14.54 18.14
N VAL A 203 -12.96 -14.12 19.33
CA VAL A 203 -13.31 -15.03 20.41
C VAL A 203 -14.83 -15.09 20.49
N VAL A 204 -15.41 -16.30 20.47
CA VAL A 204 -16.86 -16.48 20.67
C VAL A 204 -17.24 -15.75 21.95
N ALA A 205 -18.21 -14.84 21.87
CA ALA A 205 -18.73 -14.19 23.05
C ALA A 205 -19.34 -15.28 23.96
N SER A 206 -18.62 -15.65 25.02
CA SER A 206 -19.18 -16.51 26.05
C SER A 206 -20.39 -15.79 26.65
N GLU A 207 -21.49 -16.51 26.86
CA GLU A 207 -22.58 -16.07 27.74
C GLU A 207 -22.05 -16.04 29.19
N VAL A 208 -21.14 -15.10 29.50
CA VAL A 208 -20.59 -14.95 30.84
C VAL A 208 -21.67 -14.34 31.71
N HIS A 209 -22.45 -15.20 32.35
CA HIS A 209 -23.59 -14.85 33.20
C HIS A 209 -23.20 -14.06 34.47
N ASP A 210 -21.92 -13.75 34.71
CA ASP A 210 -21.43 -13.01 35.89
C ASP A 210 -20.21 -12.12 35.57
N VAL A 211 -20.31 -11.21 34.59
CA VAL A 211 -19.30 -10.13 34.47
C VAL A 211 -19.54 -9.11 35.59
N LEU A 212 -18.62 -9.07 36.56
CA LEU A 212 -18.69 -8.11 37.67
C LEU A 212 -18.42 -6.69 37.14
N ILE A 213 -19.44 -5.83 37.23
CA ILE A 213 -19.28 -4.39 36.99
C ILE A 213 -18.26 -3.84 38.00
N SER A 214 -17.17 -3.27 37.51
CA SER A 214 -16.14 -2.69 38.37
C SER A 214 -16.72 -1.55 39.23
N GLU A 215 -16.17 -1.33 40.43
CA GLU A 215 -16.63 -0.22 41.29
C GLU A 215 -16.52 1.14 40.58
N LYS A 216 -15.50 1.31 39.72
CA LYS A 216 -15.31 2.51 38.90
C LYS A 216 -16.43 2.71 37.88
N ALA A 217 -16.97 1.62 37.34
CA ALA A 217 -17.99 1.63 36.31
C ALA A 217 -19.40 1.91 36.85
N LYS A 218 -19.71 1.58 38.13
CA LYS A 218 -21.07 1.73 38.71
C LYS A 218 -21.69 3.13 38.60
N GLY A 219 -20.86 4.18 38.49
CA GLY A 219 -21.31 5.56 38.31
C GLY A 219 -21.55 5.98 36.85
N LEU A 220 -21.33 5.09 35.88
CA LEU A 220 -21.56 5.33 34.45
C LEU A 220 -22.94 4.86 34.03
N SER A 221 -23.39 5.34 32.88
CA SER A 221 -24.60 4.84 32.24
C SER A 221 -24.46 3.34 31.91
N PRO A 222 -25.55 2.55 31.91
CA PRO A 222 -25.47 1.10 31.77
C PRO A 222 -24.70 0.60 30.54
N ASP A 223 -24.84 1.30 29.42
CA ASP A 223 -24.15 1.07 28.14
C ASP A 223 -22.63 1.32 28.20
N LEU A 224 -22.15 2.06 29.20
CA LEU A 224 -20.73 2.36 29.41
C LEU A 224 -20.07 1.55 30.53
N GLN A 225 -20.85 0.75 31.27
CA GLN A 225 -20.37 0.02 32.45
C GLN A 225 -19.44 -1.14 32.10
N LEU A 226 -19.54 -1.67 30.88
CA LEU A 226 -18.83 -2.87 30.44
C LEU A 226 -17.88 -2.62 29.27
N CYS A 227 -17.50 -1.38 28.99
CA CYS A 227 -16.64 -1.08 27.83
C CYS A 227 -15.29 -1.81 27.83
N GLY A 228 -14.74 -2.17 29.01
CA GLY A 228 -13.53 -2.99 29.12
C GLY A 228 -13.70 -4.45 28.71
N TYR A 229 -14.95 -4.92 28.56
CA TYR A 229 -15.31 -6.28 28.16
C TYR A 229 -16.07 -6.32 26.83
N ASN A 230 -16.93 -5.35 26.57
CA ASN A 230 -17.78 -5.25 25.39
C ASN A 230 -17.60 -3.86 24.81
N MET A 231 -16.59 -3.70 23.97
CA MET A 231 -16.39 -2.44 23.27
C MET A 231 -17.45 -2.31 22.19
N THR A 232 -18.35 -1.36 22.37
CA THR A 232 -19.43 -1.01 21.42
C THR A 232 -19.17 0.36 20.78
N PRO A 233 -19.89 0.74 19.72
CA PRO A 233 -19.77 2.10 19.17
C PRO A 233 -20.03 3.19 20.21
N THR A 234 -20.93 2.97 21.16
CA THR A 234 -21.20 3.92 22.26
C THR A 234 -19.99 4.08 23.19
N CYS A 235 -19.31 2.97 23.51
CA CYS A 235 -18.06 3.01 24.27
C CYS A 235 -16.98 3.80 23.54
N ILE A 236 -16.81 3.59 22.23
CA ILE A 236 -15.82 4.28 21.39
C ILE A 236 -16.13 5.79 21.33
N LYS A 237 -17.41 6.15 21.10
CA LYS A 237 -17.85 7.56 21.13
C LYS A 237 -17.51 8.21 22.47
N ALA A 238 -17.73 7.52 23.59
CA ALA A 238 -17.40 8.04 24.91
C ALA A 238 -15.88 8.14 25.15
N LEU A 239 -15.11 7.14 24.73
CA LEU A 239 -13.65 7.06 24.91
C LEU A 239 -12.94 8.23 24.19
N TYR A 240 -13.36 8.54 22.96
CA TYR A 240 -12.74 9.58 22.14
C TYR A 240 -13.52 10.88 22.05
N LYS A 241 -14.63 10.98 22.80
CA LYS A 241 -15.55 12.14 22.81
C LYS A 241 -16.04 12.48 21.41
N LEU A 242 -16.36 11.45 20.63
CA LEU A 242 -16.93 11.61 19.30
C LEU A 242 -18.35 12.16 19.42
N PRO A 243 -18.76 13.07 18.55
CA PRO A 243 -20.13 13.56 18.52
C PRO A 243 -21.05 12.48 17.94
N ASP A 244 -22.35 12.64 18.16
CA ASP A 244 -23.31 11.98 17.29
C ASP A 244 -23.25 12.64 15.90
N ALA A 245 -22.93 11.84 14.90
CA ALA A 245 -22.88 12.28 13.51
C ALA A 245 -24.29 12.66 13.03
N THR A 246 -24.39 13.83 12.42
CA THR A 246 -25.66 14.42 11.95
C THR A 246 -25.56 15.02 10.56
N LYS A 247 -24.34 15.06 10.01
CA LYS A 247 -24.01 15.63 8.71
C LYS A 247 -23.71 14.49 7.75
N ALA A 248 -23.77 14.82 6.46
CA ALA A 248 -23.29 13.99 5.39
C ALA A 248 -22.94 14.91 4.22
N ASN A 249 -21.82 14.64 3.57
CA ASN A 249 -21.41 15.26 2.33
C ASN A 249 -21.16 14.17 1.28
N LYS A 250 -21.81 14.31 0.11
CA LYS A 250 -21.70 13.36 -1.01
C LYS A 250 -20.27 13.22 -1.57
N HIS A 251 -19.37 14.14 -1.24
CA HIS A 251 -17.96 14.13 -1.62
C HIS A 251 -17.02 13.78 -0.45
N ASN A 252 -17.56 13.29 0.66
CA ASN A 252 -16.80 12.92 1.86
C ASN A 252 -17.14 11.51 2.35
N SER A 253 -17.53 10.59 1.47
CA SER A 253 -17.63 9.18 1.91
C SER A 253 -16.28 8.71 2.43
N LEU A 254 -16.31 7.86 3.46
CA LEU A 254 -15.12 7.18 3.95
C LEU A 254 -14.88 5.95 3.10
N GLY A 255 -13.67 5.81 2.57
CA GLY A 255 -13.24 4.63 1.81
C GLY A 255 -12.79 3.52 2.74
N LEU A 256 -13.28 2.30 2.51
CA LEU A 256 -12.74 1.07 3.09
C LEU A 256 -12.24 0.19 1.96
N TYR A 257 -11.01 -0.30 2.08
CA TYR A 257 -10.41 -1.24 1.14
C TYR A 257 -10.54 -2.67 1.67
N GLU A 258 -10.99 -3.57 0.81
CA GLU A 258 -11.16 -4.99 1.12
C GLU A 258 -10.61 -5.86 -0.01
N GLN A 259 -9.94 -6.95 0.36
CA GLN A 259 -9.44 -7.96 -0.58
C GLN A 259 -9.58 -9.35 0.02
N GLY A 260 -10.31 -10.23 -0.68
CA GLY A 260 -10.46 -11.64 -0.31
C GLY A 260 -11.19 -11.94 0.98
N ASP A 261 -11.74 -10.93 1.65
CA ASP A 261 -12.83 -11.05 2.61
C ASP A 261 -14.08 -10.32 2.11
N TYR A 262 -15.25 -10.72 2.59
CA TYR A 262 -16.53 -10.13 2.22
C TYR A 262 -17.50 -10.12 3.38
N PHE A 263 -18.29 -9.06 3.48
CA PHE A 263 -19.34 -8.97 4.47
C PHE A 263 -20.62 -9.71 4.07
N ALA A 264 -21.41 -10.08 5.07
CA ALA A 264 -22.79 -10.52 4.87
C ALA A 264 -23.77 -9.42 5.32
N LYS A 265 -24.68 -9.05 4.43
CA LYS A 265 -25.71 -8.02 4.72
C LYS A 265 -26.52 -8.31 5.98
N SER A 266 -26.79 -9.59 6.25
CA SER A 266 -27.51 -10.01 7.45
C SER A 266 -26.73 -9.74 8.73
N ASP A 267 -25.40 -9.81 8.69
CA ASP A 267 -24.55 -9.59 9.86
C ASP A 267 -24.47 -8.10 10.19
N LEU A 268 -24.29 -7.25 9.19
CA LEU A 268 -24.39 -5.79 9.36
C LEU A 268 -25.76 -5.37 9.92
N ASP A 269 -26.85 -5.93 9.40
CA ASP A 269 -28.20 -5.64 9.89
C ASP A 269 -28.38 -6.07 11.37
N LEU A 270 -27.83 -7.22 11.76
CA LEU A 270 -27.80 -7.68 13.16
C LEU A 270 -26.99 -6.71 14.03
N PHE A 271 -25.81 -6.29 13.59
CA PHE A 271 -24.98 -5.34 14.30
C PHE A 271 -25.68 -3.98 14.47
N TYR A 272 -26.26 -3.41 13.41
CA TYR A 272 -26.98 -2.13 13.53
C TYR A 272 -28.18 -2.24 14.46
N LYS A 273 -28.87 -3.38 14.47
CA LYS A 273 -30.01 -3.56 15.36
C LYS A 273 -29.58 -3.57 16.83
N GLU A 274 -28.46 -4.21 17.15
CA GLU A 274 -28.01 -4.41 18.53
C GLU A 274 -27.13 -3.26 19.04
N TYR A 275 -26.12 -2.86 18.26
CA TYR A 275 -25.02 -2.00 18.70
C TYR A 275 -25.05 -0.60 18.10
N ALA A 276 -25.79 -0.37 17.01
CA ALA A 276 -25.91 0.94 16.37
C ALA A 276 -27.34 1.26 15.86
N PRO A 277 -28.37 1.27 16.73
CA PRO A 277 -29.78 1.37 16.32
C PRO A 277 -30.16 2.72 15.69
N TRP A 278 -29.25 3.71 15.68
CA TRP A 278 -29.39 4.96 14.93
C TRP A 278 -29.10 4.79 13.43
N VAL A 279 -28.47 3.69 13.02
CA VAL A 279 -28.26 3.32 11.62
C VAL A 279 -29.49 2.55 11.13
N PRO A 280 -30.20 3.02 10.10
CA PRO A 280 -31.33 2.29 9.53
C PRO A 280 -30.91 0.93 9.00
N GLN A 281 -31.74 -0.08 9.24
CA GLN A 281 -31.58 -1.41 8.64
C GLN A 281 -31.56 -1.32 7.11
N GLY A 282 -30.74 -2.15 6.47
CA GLY A 282 -30.51 -2.07 5.03
C GLY A 282 -29.55 -0.96 4.58
N THR A 283 -28.85 -0.31 5.52
CA THR A 283 -27.76 0.61 5.21
C THR A 283 -26.53 -0.21 4.84
N TYR A 284 -26.05 -0.10 3.60
CA TYR A 284 -24.85 -0.80 3.13
C TYR A 284 -23.90 0.17 2.42
N PRO A 285 -22.61 -0.17 2.28
CA PRO A 285 -21.66 0.68 1.58
C PRO A 285 -22.01 0.92 0.10
N ILE A 286 -21.48 2.01 -0.44
CA ILE A 286 -21.48 2.29 -1.88
C ILE A 286 -20.42 1.37 -2.54
N PRO A 287 -20.79 0.51 -3.49
CA PRO A 287 -19.85 -0.42 -4.12
C PRO A 287 -18.90 0.27 -5.09
N ALA A 288 -17.59 0.11 -4.88
CA ALA A 288 -16.53 0.33 -5.87
C ALA A 288 -15.85 -1.03 -6.13
N LEU A 289 -16.37 -1.77 -7.10
CA LEU A 289 -15.97 -3.15 -7.39
C LEU A 289 -14.93 -3.16 -8.50
N ILE A 290 -13.70 -3.47 -8.13
CA ILE A 290 -12.52 -3.40 -8.99
C ILE A 290 -12.23 -4.80 -9.54
N ASP A 291 -11.97 -4.88 -10.84
CA ASP A 291 -11.49 -6.07 -11.55
C ASP A 291 -12.30 -7.36 -11.33
N GLY A 292 -13.61 -7.19 -11.20
CA GLY A 292 -14.56 -8.31 -11.08
C GLY A 292 -14.87 -8.74 -9.66
N ALA A 293 -14.45 -7.95 -8.67
CA ALA A 293 -14.82 -8.10 -7.28
C ALA A 293 -16.33 -8.23 -7.06
N ASN A 294 -16.72 -9.07 -6.12
CA ASN A 294 -18.10 -9.16 -5.67
C ASN A 294 -18.41 -8.05 -4.65
N PHE A 295 -19.69 -7.76 -4.42
CA PHE A 295 -20.05 -6.76 -3.41
C PHE A 295 -20.18 -7.36 -2.00
N SER A 296 -20.84 -8.51 -1.89
CA SER A 296 -21.18 -9.15 -0.60
C SER A 296 -21.41 -10.63 -0.81
N VAL A 297 -21.35 -11.41 0.27
CA VAL A 297 -21.65 -12.85 0.26
C VAL A 297 -22.80 -13.18 1.23
N PRO A 298 -23.48 -14.34 1.09
CA PRO A 298 -24.43 -14.77 2.12
C PRO A 298 -23.71 -15.20 3.39
N ALA A 299 -24.39 -15.08 4.54
CA ALA A 299 -23.92 -15.67 5.80
C ALA A 299 -23.66 -17.18 5.64
N GLY A 300 -22.60 -17.66 6.30
CA GLY A 300 -22.06 -19.01 6.19
C GLY A 300 -21.13 -19.22 4.99
N SER A 301 -20.88 -18.18 4.19
CA SER A 301 -19.89 -18.23 3.12
C SER A 301 -18.49 -18.35 3.70
N ALA A 302 -17.67 -19.25 3.15
CA ALA A 302 -16.27 -19.36 3.53
C ALA A 302 -15.40 -18.18 3.07
N LEU A 303 -16.00 -17.15 2.44
CA LEU A 303 -15.38 -15.89 2.07
C LEU A 303 -15.83 -14.74 2.98
N ASN A 304 -16.72 -15.00 3.94
CA ASN A 304 -16.91 -14.12 5.08
C ASN A 304 -16.08 -14.66 6.25
N THR A 305 -15.01 -13.97 6.58
CA THR A 305 -14.11 -14.28 7.69
C THR A 305 -14.21 -13.26 8.82
N GLY A 306 -14.95 -12.17 8.60
CA GLY A 306 -15.33 -11.15 9.58
C GLY A 306 -14.59 -9.82 9.47
N GLU A 307 -13.54 -9.73 8.65
CA GLU A 307 -12.73 -8.50 8.50
C GLU A 307 -13.54 -7.37 7.85
N SER A 308 -14.18 -7.67 6.72
CA SER A 308 -15.02 -6.69 6.04
C SER A 308 -16.27 -6.33 6.86
N ASP A 309 -16.80 -7.29 7.65
CA ASP A 309 -17.92 -6.99 8.56
C ASP A 309 -17.51 -5.94 9.60
N ILE A 310 -16.40 -6.15 10.32
CA ILE A 310 -15.99 -5.25 11.40
C ILE A 310 -15.58 -3.86 10.91
N ASP A 311 -14.92 -3.77 9.77
CA ASP A 311 -14.50 -2.49 9.18
C ASP A 311 -15.73 -1.65 8.80
N ILE A 312 -16.73 -2.28 8.17
CA ILE A 312 -17.99 -1.62 7.78
C ILE A 312 -18.82 -1.27 9.00
N ASP A 313 -19.01 -2.20 9.94
CA ASP A 313 -19.82 -2.02 11.14
C ASP A 313 -19.29 -0.87 12.00
N LEU A 314 -18.00 -0.90 12.29
CA LEU A 314 -17.35 0.11 13.11
C LEU A 314 -17.44 1.48 12.45
N ALA A 315 -17.01 1.60 11.20
CA ALA A 315 -17.00 2.88 10.49
C ALA A 315 -18.41 3.46 10.35
N THR A 316 -19.38 2.65 9.92
CA THR A 316 -20.77 3.09 9.72
C THR A 316 -21.39 3.56 11.03
N ALA A 317 -21.20 2.84 12.13
CA ALA A 317 -21.76 3.22 13.43
C ALA A 317 -21.24 4.58 13.95
N LEU A 318 -20.00 4.94 13.59
CA LEU A 318 -19.37 6.18 14.04
C LEU A 318 -19.74 7.38 13.18
N ILE A 319 -19.93 7.21 11.86
CA ILE A 319 -20.08 8.34 10.93
C ILE A 319 -21.49 8.53 10.35
N TYR A 320 -22.41 7.58 10.51
CA TYR A 320 -23.76 7.69 9.95
C TYR A 320 -24.46 9.01 10.37
N PRO A 321 -25.02 9.83 9.45
CA PRO A 321 -25.49 9.47 8.10
C PRO A 321 -24.49 9.63 6.95
N GLN A 322 -23.20 9.88 7.22
CA GLN A 322 -22.17 9.86 6.17
C GLN A 322 -22.02 8.45 5.59
N ALA A 323 -21.86 8.37 4.27
CA ALA A 323 -21.76 7.10 3.56
C ALA A 323 -20.35 6.50 3.60
N ILE A 324 -20.27 5.18 3.52
CA ILE A 324 -19.06 4.40 3.24
C ILE A 324 -18.98 4.11 1.74
N THR A 325 -17.79 4.19 1.15
CA THR A 325 -17.46 3.62 -0.17
C THR A 325 -16.58 2.40 0.06
N LEU A 326 -17.02 1.24 -0.41
CA LEU A 326 -16.29 -0.02 -0.27
C LEU A 326 -15.53 -0.30 -1.57
N TYR A 327 -14.20 -0.23 -1.50
CA TYR A 327 -13.29 -0.63 -2.56
C TYR A 327 -12.97 -2.12 -2.41
N GLN A 328 -13.78 -2.96 -3.02
CA GLN A 328 -13.49 -4.40 -3.11
C GLN A 328 -12.65 -4.63 -4.37
N VAL A 329 -11.54 -5.33 -4.24
CA VAL A 329 -10.66 -5.65 -5.37
C VAL A 329 -10.64 -7.12 -5.72
N ASP A 330 -10.44 -7.37 -7.01
CA ASP A 330 -10.12 -8.67 -7.59
C ASP A 330 -11.26 -9.69 -7.57
N ASP A 331 -11.28 -10.58 -8.56
CA ASP A 331 -12.27 -11.66 -8.60
C ASP A 331 -11.99 -12.77 -7.56
N GLN A 332 -13.03 -13.54 -7.25
CA GLN A 332 -12.98 -14.62 -6.25
C GLN A 332 -12.03 -15.78 -6.58
N LEU A 333 -11.39 -15.79 -7.75
CA LEU A 333 -10.36 -16.77 -8.09
C LEU A 333 -8.96 -16.26 -7.79
N TYR A 334 -8.76 -14.95 -7.87
CA TYR A 334 -7.51 -14.24 -7.57
C TYR A 334 -7.40 -13.94 -6.09
N GLU A 335 -8.46 -13.40 -5.49
CA GLU A 335 -8.52 -13.04 -4.08
C GLU A 335 -7.98 -14.11 -3.10
N PRO A 336 -8.36 -15.40 -3.15
CA PRO A 336 -7.83 -16.38 -2.20
C PRO A 336 -6.37 -16.76 -2.47
N GLU A 337 -5.90 -16.57 -3.71
CA GLU A 337 -4.49 -16.74 -4.08
C GLU A 337 -3.69 -15.50 -3.63
N GLU A 338 -4.23 -14.28 -3.71
CA GLU A 338 -3.61 -13.04 -3.21
C GLU A 338 -3.56 -12.92 -1.71
N VAL A 339 -4.60 -13.25 -0.96
CA VAL A 339 -4.49 -13.29 0.51
C VAL A 339 -3.43 -14.32 0.94
N ALA A 340 -3.09 -15.27 0.05
CA ALA A 340 -2.05 -16.27 0.24
C ALA A 340 -0.71 -15.95 -0.47
N THR A 341 -0.60 -14.83 -1.21
CA THR A 341 0.56 -14.37 -2.00
C THR A 341 0.79 -12.87 -1.79
N THR A 342 1.88 -12.29 -2.29
CA THR A 342 2.37 -10.99 -1.77
C THR A 342 1.83 -9.74 -2.48
N ASN A 343 0.84 -9.81 -3.39
CA ASN A 343 0.30 -8.61 -4.05
C ASN A 343 -0.87 -7.97 -3.29
N LEU A 344 -0.55 -7.02 -2.43
CA LEU A 344 -1.54 -6.13 -1.83
C LEU A 344 -1.53 -4.77 -2.54
N PHE A 345 -2.72 -4.19 -2.73
CA PHE A 345 -2.98 -2.81 -3.18
C PHE A 345 -2.72 -2.41 -4.64
N ASN A 346 -2.05 -3.21 -5.50
CA ASN A 346 -1.77 -2.70 -6.86
C ASN A 346 -3.04 -2.47 -7.69
N THR A 347 -3.96 -3.42 -7.72
CA THR A 347 -5.25 -3.32 -8.45
C THR A 347 -6.12 -2.20 -7.89
N PHE A 348 -6.04 -1.98 -6.57
CA PHE A 348 -6.63 -0.81 -5.93
C PHE A 348 -6.04 0.51 -6.42
N LEU A 349 -4.71 0.64 -6.38
CA LEU A 349 -4.00 1.84 -6.81
C LEU A 349 -4.18 2.10 -8.30
N ASP A 350 -4.21 1.05 -9.12
CA ASP A 350 -4.53 1.10 -10.54
C ASP A 350 -5.90 1.72 -10.79
N ALA A 351 -6.91 1.26 -10.05
CA ALA A 351 -8.26 1.75 -10.19
C ALA A 351 -8.43 3.21 -9.73
N LEU A 352 -7.59 3.68 -8.81
CA LEU A 352 -7.59 5.05 -8.29
C LEU A 352 -6.79 6.03 -9.13
N ASP A 353 -5.59 5.63 -9.58
CA ASP A 353 -4.75 6.39 -10.50
C ASP A 353 -4.45 5.56 -11.75
N GLY A 354 -5.11 5.89 -12.87
CA GLY A 354 -4.88 5.21 -14.14
C GLY A 354 -3.45 5.39 -14.66
N SER A 355 -2.71 6.38 -14.15
CA SER A 355 -1.28 6.50 -14.44
C SER A 355 -0.47 5.35 -13.83
N TYR A 356 -0.92 4.79 -12.71
CA TYR A 356 -0.25 3.72 -11.97
C TYR A 356 -0.18 2.41 -12.77
N CYS A 357 -1.26 2.04 -13.48
CA CYS A 357 -1.31 0.85 -14.37
C CYS A 357 -0.14 0.75 -15.35
N THR A 358 0.34 1.92 -15.76
CA THR A 358 1.39 2.08 -16.75
C THR A 358 2.46 3.03 -16.21
N TYR A 359 2.72 3.00 -14.90
CA TYR A 359 3.77 3.80 -14.28
C TYR A 359 5.03 2.97 -14.13
N SER A 360 6.17 3.49 -14.63
CA SER A 360 7.51 2.95 -14.39
C SER A 360 8.28 3.71 -13.32
N ALA A 361 8.77 2.99 -12.30
CA ALA A 361 9.80 3.49 -11.41
C ALA A 361 10.59 2.36 -10.76
N TYR A 362 11.87 2.63 -10.51
CA TYR A 362 12.78 1.73 -9.80
C TYR A 362 12.92 0.35 -10.49
N GLY A 363 12.84 0.30 -11.82
CA GLY A 363 12.83 -0.94 -12.60
C GLY A 363 11.55 -1.76 -12.48
N GLU A 364 10.51 -1.21 -11.85
CA GLU A 364 9.17 -1.80 -11.75
C GLU A 364 8.18 -1.06 -12.63
N THR A 365 7.12 -1.73 -13.06
CA THR A 365 6.06 -1.07 -13.82
C THR A 365 4.79 -1.83 -13.76
N GLY A 366 3.72 -1.02 -13.71
CA GLY A 366 2.35 -1.51 -13.68
C GLY A 366 2.29 -2.68 -12.73
N ASP A 367 1.58 -3.70 -13.17
CA ASP A 367 1.58 -4.96 -12.45
C ASP A 367 2.82 -5.81 -12.78
N ASP A 368 3.48 -6.35 -11.75
CA ASP A 368 4.38 -7.49 -11.88
C ASP A 368 3.57 -8.79 -11.92
N PRO A 369 3.43 -9.46 -13.08
CA PRO A 369 2.61 -10.68 -13.19
C PRO A 369 3.17 -11.91 -12.44
N LYS A 370 4.28 -11.77 -11.71
CA LYS A 370 4.76 -12.77 -10.74
C LYS A 370 4.16 -12.58 -9.34
N ILE A 371 3.76 -11.36 -9.02
CA ILE A 371 3.25 -10.94 -7.73
C ILE A 371 1.75 -10.67 -7.89
N ASP A 372 1.36 -9.98 -8.97
CA ASP A 372 0.05 -9.35 -9.19
C ASP A 372 -0.89 -10.15 -10.14
N PRO A 373 -2.22 -9.94 -10.02
CA PRO A 373 -3.22 -10.43 -10.96
C PRO A 373 -2.97 -10.06 -12.41
N VAL A 374 -3.57 -10.85 -13.30
CA VAL A 374 -3.54 -10.57 -14.73
C VAL A 374 -4.96 -10.63 -15.28
N TYR A 375 -5.47 -9.48 -15.70
CA TYR A 375 -6.79 -9.37 -16.31
C TYR A 375 -6.73 -9.19 -17.84
N PRO A 376 -7.67 -9.78 -18.61
CA PRO A 376 -8.79 -10.62 -18.17
C PRO A 376 -8.33 -11.97 -17.58
N ASP A 377 -8.97 -12.39 -16.49
CA ASP A 377 -8.77 -13.73 -15.93
C ASP A 377 -9.41 -14.76 -16.86
N HIS A 378 -8.59 -15.53 -17.54
CA HIS A 378 -9.04 -16.55 -18.47
C HIS A 378 -9.56 -17.83 -17.81
N ARG A 379 -9.36 -18.01 -16.48
CA ARG A 379 -9.84 -19.19 -15.74
C ARG A 379 -11.37 -19.32 -15.82
N PRO A 380 -11.95 -20.53 -15.80
CA PRO A 380 -13.41 -20.69 -15.75
C PRO A 380 -13.99 -19.97 -14.52
N GLY A 381 -14.91 -19.04 -14.72
CA GLY A 381 -15.50 -18.20 -13.66
C GLY A 381 -14.78 -16.88 -13.39
N GLY A 382 -13.56 -16.68 -13.90
CA GLY A 382 -12.79 -15.45 -13.69
C GLY A 382 -13.31 -14.26 -14.49
N TYR A 383 -12.96 -13.06 -14.04
CA TYR A 383 -13.35 -11.78 -14.63
C TYR A 383 -12.85 -11.66 -16.08
N LYS A 384 -13.78 -11.39 -17.01
CA LYS A 384 -13.47 -11.32 -18.46
C LYS A 384 -13.22 -9.90 -18.95
N GLY A 385 -13.36 -8.90 -18.08
CA GLY A 385 -13.05 -7.51 -18.40
C GLY A 385 -11.55 -7.26 -18.45
N LYS A 386 -11.18 -6.09 -18.95
CA LYS A 386 -9.78 -5.62 -18.89
C LYS A 386 -9.49 -5.08 -17.48
N LEU A 387 -8.22 -5.08 -17.09
CA LEU A 387 -7.72 -4.36 -15.91
C LEU A 387 -8.30 -2.95 -15.87
N GLN A 388 -8.82 -2.55 -14.72
CA GLN A 388 -9.48 -1.28 -14.50
C GLN A 388 -8.50 -0.22 -14.01
N CYS A 389 -8.22 0.76 -14.88
CA CYS A 389 -7.24 1.82 -14.62
C CYS A 389 -7.92 3.19 -14.49
N GLY A 390 -7.76 3.87 -13.36
CA GLY A 390 -8.23 5.23 -13.11
C GLY A 390 -9.74 5.39 -13.23
N ILE A 391 -10.50 4.36 -12.84
CA ILE A 391 -11.95 4.31 -12.99
C ILE A 391 -12.70 4.87 -11.78
N TYR A 392 -12.03 5.00 -10.63
CA TYR A 392 -12.61 5.50 -9.39
C TYR A 392 -11.91 6.77 -8.92
N LYS A 393 -12.70 7.77 -8.55
CA LYS A 393 -12.18 8.92 -7.83
C LYS A 393 -11.93 8.52 -6.36
N PRO A 394 -10.72 8.72 -5.82
CA PRO A 394 -10.45 8.39 -4.42
C PRO A 394 -11.32 9.21 -3.46
N THR A 395 -11.68 8.61 -2.32
CA THR A 395 -12.36 9.28 -1.21
C THR A 395 -11.40 10.18 -0.45
N ASN A 396 -11.91 11.17 0.31
CA ASN A 396 -11.04 12.07 1.09
C ASN A 396 -10.24 11.34 2.17
N VAL A 397 -10.80 10.24 2.69
CA VAL A 397 -10.16 9.36 3.67
C VAL A 397 -10.35 7.92 3.20
N ILE A 398 -9.29 7.12 3.25
CA ILE A 398 -9.28 5.69 2.93
C ILE A 398 -8.61 4.95 4.09
N SER A 399 -9.26 3.92 4.60
CA SER A 399 -8.69 2.96 5.55
C SER A 399 -8.52 1.61 4.90
N ALA A 400 -7.47 0.90 5.25
CA ALA A 400 -7.22 -0.47 4.85
C ALA A 400 -6.63 -1.27 6.02
N SER A 401 -7.20 -2.44 6.27
CA SER A 401 -6.84 -3.32 7.38
C SER A 401 -5.98 -4.51 6.94
N TYR A 402 -5.19 -4.31 5.89
CA TYR A 402 -4.36 -5.34 5.25
C TYR A 402 -2.88 -4.97 5.27
N GLY A 403 -2.01 -5.97 5.35
CA GLY A 403 -0.57 -5.80 5.34
C GLY A 403 0.17 -7.12 5.40
N GLN A 404 1.50 -7.06 5.28
CA GLN A 404 2.40 -8.21 5.32
C GLN A 404 3.80 -7.78 5.77
N ALA A 405 4.73 -8.73 5.98
CA ALA A 405 6.09 -8.36 6.31
C ALA A 405 6.74 -7.56 5.18
N GLU A 406 7.48 -6.51 5.55
CA GLU A 406 8.29 -5.72 4.62
C GLU A 406 9.25 -6.61 3.81
N ALA A 407 9.81 -7.64 4.46
CA ALA A 407 10.79 -8.56 3.86
C ALA A 407 10.21 -9.48 2.78
N ASP A 408 8.88 -9.63 2.70
CA ASP A 408 8.22 -10.47 1.71
C ASP A 408 8.15 -9.82 0.33
N LEU A 409 8.38 -8.50 0.29
CA LEU A 409 8.28 -7.68 -0.90
C LEU A 409 9.64 -7.19 -1.38
N PRO A 410 9.85 -7.11 -2.70
CA PRO A 410 11.01 -6.41 -3.25
C PRO A 410 11.05 -4.93 -2.79
N PRO A 411 12.22 -4.39 -2.40
CA PRO A 411 12.34 -2.99 -1.99
C PRO A 411 11.87 -1.99 -3.06
N ASN A 412 12.08 -2.26 -4.34
CA ASN A 412 11.66 -1.36 -5.42
C ASN A 412 10.14 -1.38 -5.61
N TYR A 413 9.52 -2.55 -5.45
CA TYR A 413 8.07 -2.74 -5.51
C TYR A 413 7.37 -1.92 -4.40
N THR A 414 7.84 -2.03 -3.16
CA THR A 414 7.30 -1.26 -2.03
C THR A 414 7.51 0.25 -2.17
N LYS A 415 8.66 0.68 -2.71
CA LYS A 415 8.93 2.09 -3.01
C LYS A 415 8.00 2.63 -4.09
N ARG A 416 7.69 1.83 -5.12
CA ARG A 416 6.75 2.20 -6.19
C ARG A 416 5.35 2.47 -5.63
N GLN A 417 4.80 1.53 -4.87
CA GLN A 417 3.50 1.71 -4.20
C GLN A 417 3.52 2.88 -3.20
N CYS A 418 4.60 3.01 -2.42
CA CYS A 418 4.71 4.09 -1.45
C CYS A 418 4.74 5.48 -2.10
N ASN A 419 5.39 5.61 -3.26
CA ASN A 419 5.31 6.83 -4.07
C ASN A 419 3.89 7.11 -4.57
N GLU A 420 3.06 6.09 -4.76
CA GLU A 420 1.66 6.30 -5.17
C GLU A 420 0.82 6.84 -4.01
N PHE A 421 1.03 6.35 -2.78
CA PHE A 421 0.42 6.95 -1.59
C PHE A 421 0.85 8.43 -1.41
N MET A 422 2.09 8.77 -1.73
CA MET A 422 2.56 10.17 -1.74
C MET A 422 1.79 11.03 -2.75
N LYS A 423 1.56 10.53 -3.96
CA LYS A 423 0.77 11.22 -4.99
C LYS A 423 -0.70 11.39 -4.59
N LEU A 424 -1.29 10.40 -3.94
CA LEU A 424 -2.63 10.54 -3.34
C LEU A 424 -2.63 11.58 -2.20
N GLY A 425 -1.57 11.62 -1.39
CA GLY A 425 -1.37 12.64 -0.36
C GLY A 425 -1.28 14.06 -0.93
N LEU A 426 -0.60 14.24 -2.08
CA LEU A 426 -0.55 15.53 -2.81
C LEU A 426 -1.93 16.01 -3.24
N GLN A 427 -2.83 15.08 -3.55
CA GLN A 427 -4.22 15.36 -3.92
C GLN A 427 -5.15 15.57 -2.72
N GLY A 428 -4.62 15.51 -1.49
CA GLY A 428 -5.39 15.76 -0.27
C GLY A 428 -6.17 14.57 0.24
N HIS A 429 -5.78 13.34 -0.13
CA HIS A 429 -6.34 12.12 0.42
C HIS A 429 -5.58 11.68 1.68
N SER A 430 -6.31 11.34 2.75
CA SER A 430 -5.75 10.69 3.93
C SER A 430 -5.79 9.17 3.73
N ILE A 431 -4.63 8.52 3.69
CA ILE A 431 -4.52 7.06 3.54
C ILE A 431 -4.03 6.45 4.86
N LEU A 432 -4.83 5.57 5.44
CA LEU A 432 -4.57 4.95 6.74
C LEU A 432 -4.44 3.44 6.60
N PHE A 433 -3.49 2.88 7.35
CA PHE A 433 -3.28 1.44 7.41
C PHE A 433 -3.19 0.94 8.84
N ALA A 434 -3.80 -0.21 9.09
CA ALA A 434 -3.57 -0.99 10.30
C ALA A 434 -2.07 -1.31 10.44
N SER A 435 -1.52 -1.18 11.65
CA SER A 435 -0.09 -1.42 11.90
C SER A 435 0.33 -2.88 11.74
N GLY A 436 -0.60 -3.81 11.96
CA GLY A 436 -0.38 -5.25 12.15
C GLY A 436 -0.55 -5.68 13.61
N ASP A 437 -0.59 -6.99 13.85
CA ASP A 437 -1.09 -7.56 15.12
C ASP A 437 -0.17 -8.59 15.81
N TYR A 438 1.10 -8.64 15.41
CA TYR A 438 2.10 -9.57 15.95
C TYR A 438 3.31 -8.86 16.60
N GLY A 439 3.08 -7.65 17.12
CA GLY A 439 4.09 -6.88 17.84
C GLY A 439 5.28 -6.50 16.95
N VAL A 440 6.49 -6.74 17.43
CA VAL A 440 7.72 -6.55 16.62
C VAL A 440 7.98 -7.67 15.60
N ALA A 441 7.09 -8.65 15.47
CA ALA A 441 7.18 -9.76 14.53
C ALA A 441 6.12 -9.67 13.42
N SER A 442 6.26 -10.50 12.40
CA SER A 442 5.20 -10.82 11.45
C SER A 442 4.35 -12.00 11.96
N PHE A 443 3.42 -12.47 11.13
CA PHE A 443 2.62 -13.66 11.42
C PHE A 443 3.50 -14.90 11.65
N ALA A 444 3.10 -15.77 12.57
CA ALA A 444 3.84 -17.00 12.86
C ALA A 444 3.89 -17.93 11.63
N GLY A 445 5.10 -18.24 11.14
CA GLY A 445 5.31 -19.03 9.92
C GLY A 445 5.80 -18.18 8.74
N ASP A 446 5.71 -16.86 8.84
CA ASP A 446 6.28 -15.90 7.89
C ASP A 446 7.72 -15.52 8.29
N GLY A 447 8.67 -15.66 7.35
CA GLY A 447 10.13 -15.56 7.58
C GLY A 447 10.73 -16.63 8.51
N GLY A 448 9.98 -17.10 9.51
CA GLY A 448 10.35 -18.06 10.52
C GLY A 448 9.15 -18.52 11.37
N PRO A 449 9.31 -19.51 12.25
CA PRO A 449 8.20 -20.11 13.01
C PRO A 449 7.48 -19.12 13.95
N ASN A 450 8.11 -18.00 14.31
CA ASN A 450 7.58 -16.96 15.19
C ASN A 450 7.41 -15.60 14.49
N GLY A 451 7.50 -15.53 13.16
CA GLY A 451 7.34 -14.26 12.43
C GLY A 451 8.57 -13.36 12.40
N CYS A 452 9.71 -13.80 12.96
CA CYS A 452 10.91 -12.98 13.11
C CYS A 452 11.98 -13.33 12.09
N LEU A 453 12.73 -12.30 11.69
CA LEU A 453 13.76 -12.38 10.68
C LEU A 453 15.08 -12.96 11.23
N GLY A 454 15.94 -13.33 10.29
CA GLY A 454 17.28 -13.87 10.55
C GLY A 454 17.30 -15.35 10.95
N PRO A 455 18.48 -15.97 10.94
CA PRO A 455 18.64 -17.41 11.17
C PRO A 455 18.29 -17.84 12.59
N ASP A 456 18.41 -16.93 13.57
CA ASP A 456 18.04 -17.17 14.97
C ASP A 456 16.58 -16.80 15.28
N HIS A 457 15.83 -16.28 14.30
CA HIS A 457 14.43 -15.85 14.45
C HIS A 457 14.23 -14.83 15.58
N LYS A 458 15.08 -13.80 15.59
CA LYS A 458 15.12 -12.75 16.64
C LYS A 458 15.05 -11.33 16.09
N ILE A 459 15.35 -11.13 14.82
CA ILE A 459 15.37 -9.79 14.22
C ILE A 459 13.92 -9.37 14.00
N PHE A 460 13.59 -8.14 14.36
CA PHE A 460 12.24 -7.59 14.26
C PHE A 460 11.82 -7.47 12.80
N SER A 461 10.55 -7.77 12.52
CA SER A 461 9.97 -7.83 11.17
C SER A 461 8.95 -6.70 10.99
N PRO A 462 9.36 -5.54 10.46
CA PRO A 462 8.43 -4.44 10.22
C PRO A 462 7.39 -4.80 9.15
N GLN A 463 6.23 -4.14 9.22
CA GLN A 463 5.06 -4.43 8.38
C GLN A 463 4.88 -3.37 7.29
N TYR A 464 4.55 -3.84 6.08
CA TYR A 464 4.19 -3.02 4.92
C TYR A 464 2.68 -3.10 4.67
N PRO A 465 1.99 -2.00 4.30
CA PRO A 465 2.50 -0.66 3.97
C PRO A 465 2.60 0.31 5.16
N SER A 466 2.29 -0.12 6.38
CA SER A 466 2.31 0.73 7.58
C SER A 466 3.68 1.41 7.85
N ASN A 467 4.78 0.82 7.38
CA ASN A 467 6.12 1.41 7.42
C ASN A 467 6.41 2.43 6.29
N CYS A 468 5.51 2.65 5.32
CA CYS A 468 5.64 3.71 4.32
C CYS A 468 5.55 5.10 5.00
N PRO A 469 6.42 6.06 4.67
CA PRO A 469 6.39 7.42 5.25
C PRO A 469 5.26 8.32 4.74
N TYR A 470 4.44 7.86 3.79
CA TYR A 470 3.40 8.66 3.14
C TYR A 470 1.97 8.21 3.49
N VAL A 471 1.84 7.32 4.49
CA VAL A 471 0.57 6.85 5.03
C VAL A 471 0.52 7.12 6.53
N THR A 472 -0.68 7.18 7.09
CA THR A 472 -0.87 7.22 8.55
C THR A 472 -1.04 5.79 9.07
N SER A 473 -0.01 5.26 9.73
CA SER A 473 -0.05 3.95 10.36
C SER A 473 -0.75 4.02 11.71
N VAL A 474 -1.71 3.13 11.93
CA VAL A 474 -2.60 3.14 13.11
C VAL A 474 -2.40 1.87 13.94
N GLY A 475 -1.86 2.04 15.13
CA GLY A 475 -1.69 0.99 16.13
C GLY A 475 -2.96 0.69 16.94
N GLY A 476 -2.97 -0.47 17.59
CA GLY A 476 -4.04 -0.90 18.50
C GLY A 476 -3.76 -0.54 19.96
N THR A 477 -4.77 0.01 20.64
CA THR A 477 -4.82 0.16 22.10
C THR A 477 -5.97 -0.63 22.70
N MET A 478 -5.99 -0.74 24.02
CA MET A 478 -7.09 -1.36 24.75
C MET A 478 -7.32 -0.71 26.11
N ILE A 479 -8.54 -0.88 26.62
CA ILE A 479 -8.83 -0.78 28.06
C ILE A 479 -9.05 -2.19 28.61
N TYR A 480 -8.64 -2.41 29.85
CA TYR A 480 -8.82 -3.68 30.54
C TYR A 480 -10.24 -3.85 31.10
N PRO A 481 -10.69 -5.09 31.31
CA PRO A 481 -11.90 -5.46 32.04
C PRO A 481 -12.33 -4.59 33.24
N ASP A 482 -11.39 -4.18 34.08
CA ASP A 482 -11.65 -3.40 35.30
C ASP A 482 -11.57 -1.88 35.10
N GLN A 483 -11.28 -1.45 33.87
CA GLN A 483 -11.16 -0.06 33.45
C GLN A 483 -12.43 0.44 32.76
N THR A 484 -12.53 1.77 32.65
CA THR A 484 -13.66 2.48 32.05
C THR A 484 -13.19 3.41 30.95
N VAL A 485 -14.14 4.00 30.20
CA VAL A 485 -13.88 5.05 29.19
C VAL A 485 -13.23 6.34 29.76
N LYS A 486 -13.04 6.42 31.08
CA LYS A 486 -12.35 7.54 31.75
C LYS A 486 -10.92 7.20 32.19
N ASP A 487 -10.56 5.92 32.18
CA ASP A 487 -9.22 5.45 32.48
C ASP A 487 -8.33 5.58 31.23
N PRO A 488 -7.01 5.74 31.38
CA PRO A 488 -6.10 5.76 30.25
C PRO A 488 -6.03 4.40 29.56
N GLU A 489 -6.00 4.41 28.24
CA GLU A 489 -5.74 3.23 27.43
C GLU A 489 -4.30 2.73 27.58
N SER A 490 -4.10 1.48 27.18
CA SER A 490 -2.83 0.74 27.22
C SER A 490 -2.52 0.19 25.83
N VAL A 491 -1.25 -0.10 25.54
CA VAL A 491 -0.87 -0.83 24.31
C VAL A 491 -1.67 -2.12 24.22
N MET A 492 -2.25 -2.42 23.05
CA MET A 492 -2.98 -3.66 22.84
C MET A 492 -2.03 -4.85 22.93
N HIS A 493 -2.31 -5.74 23.88
CA HIS A 493 -1.64 -7.03 24.02
C HIS A 493 -2.60 -8.02 24.66
N VAL A 494 -3.04 -8.99 23.88
CA VAL A 494 -4.01 -10.01 24.26
C VAL A 494 -3.50 -11.41 23.90
N ASN A 495 -3.93 -12.41 24.68
CA ASN A 495 -3.66 -13.81 24.38
C ASN A 495 -4.95 -14.44 23.85
N LEU A 496 -4.99 -14.68 22.54
CA LEU A 496 -6.13 -15.30 21.86
C LEU A 496 -5.94 -16.81 21.65
N GLY A 497 -4.85 -17.38 22.18
CA GLY A 497 -4.47 -18.78 22.00
C GLY A 497 -3.86 -19.09 20.64
N GLY A 498 -3.33 -20.31 20.49
CA GLY A 498 -2.73 -20.78 19.24
C GLY A 498 -1.60 -19.88 18.72
N THR A 499 -1.61 -19.60 17.42
CA THR A 499 -0.67 -18.68 16.74
C THR A 499 -0.87 -17.21 17.15
N ALA A 500 -2.01 -16.87 17.73
CA ALA A 500 -2.34 -15.53 18.27
C ALA A 500 -2.21 -15.47 19.81
N SER A 501 -1.37 -16.32 20.40
CA SER A 501 -1.11 -16.31 21.84
C SER A 501 -0.35 -15.09 22.35
N ASN A 502 0.31 -14.36 21.44
CA ASN A 502 0.99 -13.09 21.69
C ASN A 502 0.51 -12.05 20.65
N PHE A 503 -0.80 -11.80 20.65
CA PHE A 503 -1.45 -10.87 19.73
C PHE A 503 -1.30 -9.45 20.26
N SER A 504 -0.59 -8.59 19.54
CA SER A 504 -0.22 -7.27 20.02
C SER A 504 -0.02 -6.31 18.87
N THR A 505 -0.36 -5.03 19.07
CA THR A 505 -0.17 -4.00 18.05
C THR A 505 1.25 -4.03 17.50
N ALA A 506 1.39 -4.02 16.18
CA ALA A 506 2.69 -4.00 15.54
C ALA A 506 3.29 -2.59 15.51
N GLY A 507 4.61 -2.54 15.45
CA GLY A 507 5.33 -1.30 15.41
C GLY A 507 6.84 -1.48 15.58
N GLY A 508 7.60 -0.52 15.09
CA GLY A 508 9.04 -0.63 15.02
C GLY A 508 9.64 0.29 13.97
N PHE A 509 10.68 -0.18 13.31
CA PHE A 509 11.49 0.62 12.38
C PHE A 509 11.71 -0.14 11.07
N SER A 510 11.44 0.53 9.96
CA SER A 510 11.57 0.02 8.59
C SER A 510 13.01 -0.34 8.22
N ASN A 511 13.18 -1.40 7.42
CA ASN A 511 14.45 -1.73 6.78
C ASN A 511 14.55 -1.20 5.34
N TYR A 512 13.47 -0.65 4.77
CA TYR A 512 13.44 -0.13 3.40
C TYR A 512 13.35 1.40 3.32
N PHE A 513 12.57 2.02 4.19
CA PHE A 513 12.24 3.43 4.15
C PHE A 513 13.04 4.22 5.19
N PRO A 514 13.72 5.31 4.78
CA PRO A 514 14.40 6.17 5.73
C PRO A 514 13.41 6.94 6.60
N GLN A 515 13.91 7.38 7.76
CA GLN A 515 13.16 8.20 8.69
C GLN A 515 12.79 9.57 8.06
N PRO A 516 11.49 9.90 7.91
CA PRO A 516 11.09 11.22 7.39
C PRO A 516 11.33 12.34 8.40
N GLU A 517 11.56 13.58 7.92
CA GLU A 517 11.90 14.72 8.79
C GLU A 517 10.82 15.00 9.85
N TYR A 518 9.54 14.93 9.46
CA TYR A 518 8.40 15.23 10.35
C TYR A 518 8.40 14.42 11.65
N GLN A 519 9.01 13.22 11.68
CA GLN A 519 9.04 12.37 12.87
C GLN A 519 10.38 12.36 13.60
N LYS A 520 11.44 13.00 13.08
CA LYS A 520 12.79 12.91 13.65
C LYS A 520 12.84 13.31 15.11
N ARG A 521 12.25 14.48 15.43
CA ARG A 521 12.21 15.01 16.79
C ARG A 521 11.54 14.06 17.77
N ALA A 522 10.48 13.38 17.35
CA ALA A 522 9.71 12.47 18.18
C ALA A 522 10.51 11.19 18.49
N VAL A 523 11.07 10.57 17.45
CA VAL A 523 11.90 9.35 17.58
C VAL A 523 13.19 9.60 18.36
N GLU A 524 13.86 10.75 18.16
CA GLU A 524 15.03 11.11 18.96
C GLU A 524 14.71 11.22 20.46
N LYS A 525 13.55 11.81 20.79
CA LYS A 525 13.07 11.86 22.18
C LYS A 525 12.79 10.46 22.72
N TYR A 526 12.17 9.59 21.92
CA TYR A 526 11.94 8.20 22.29
C TYR A 526 13.25 7.51 22.66
N PHE A 527 14.25 7.52 21.78
CA PHE A 527 15.53 6.86 22.05
C PHE A 527 16.28 7.44 23.26
N LYS A 528 16.13 8.74 23.55
CA LYS A 528 16.71 9.36 24.76
C LYS A 528 16.02 8.89 26.05
N LYS A 529 14.71 8.64 26.02
CA LYS A 529 13.91 8.24 27.18
C LYS A 529 13.87 6.73 27.39
N ALA A 530 13.61 5.95 26.34
CA ALA A 530 13.34 4.52 26.40
C ALA A 530 14.56 3.68 26.80
N LYS A 531 15.80 4.19 26.58
CA LYS A 531 17.07 3.52 26.92
C LYS A 531 17.06 2.03 26.55
N LEU A 532 16.84 1.74 25.27
CA LEU A 532 16.78 0.37 24.76
C LEU A 532 18.14 -0.31 24.85
N ASP A 533 18.18 -1.49 25.49
CA ASP A 533 19.38 -2.34 25.60
C ASP A 533 19.53 -3.32 24.42
N TYR A 534 18.71 -3.19 23.38
CA TYR A 534 18.79 -4.04 22.19
C TYR A 534 19.92 -3.60 21.25
N PRO A 535 20.71 -4.54 20.71
CA PRO A 535 21.63 -4.22 19.63
C PRO A 535 20.84 -3.76 18.40
N TYR A 536 21.37 -2.80 17.66
CA TYR A 536 20.73 -2.23 16.47
C TYR A 536 21.75 -2.09 15.35
N TYR A 537 21.25 -1.96 14.12
CA TYR A 537 22.04 -1.55 12.95
C TYR A 537 21.51 -0.21 12.42
N SER A 538 22.28 0.41 11.53
CA SER A 538 21.98 1.74 10.98
C SER A 538 22.41 1.81 9.52
N GLU A 539 21.90 0.86 8.74
CA GLU A 539 22.15 0.71 7.31
C GLU A 539 20.91 0.12 6.64
N PHE A 540 20.69 0.48 5.38
CA PHE A 540 19.70 -0.14 4.50
C PHE A 540 20.37 -1.27 3.70
N GLU A 541 19.58 -2.17 3.10
CA GLU A 541 20.08 -3.36 2.38
C GLU A 541 20.89 -4.31 3.30
N VAL A 542 20.48 -4.37 4.58
CA VAL A 542 21.11 -5.23 5.59
C VAL A 542 20.98 -6.71 5.23
N ASN A 543 22.04 -7.47 5.43
CA ASN A 543 21.97 -8.93 5.37
C ASN A 543 21.55 -9.51 6.73
N PHE A 544 20.30 -9.94 6.83
CA PHE A 544 19.73 -10.53 8.05
C PHE A 544 20.44 -11.82 8.52
N ASN A 545 21.22 -12.49 7.66
CA ASN A 545 22.01 -13.65 8.07
C ASN A 545 23.26 -13.31 8.87
N THR A 546 23.77 -12.08 8.75
CA THR A 546 25.06 -11.68 9.31
C THR A 546 24.96 -10.56 10.34
N THR A 547 23.92 -9.73 10.28
CA THR A 547 23.71 -8.65 11.24
C THR A 547 23.58 -9.17 12.67
N LYS A 548 23.97 -8.32 13.64
CA LYS A 548 23.84 -8.60 15.08
C LYS A 548 22.82 -7.70 15.77
N GLY A 549 22.25 -6.73 15.06
CA GLY A 549 21.18 -5.89 15.59
C GLY A 549 19.80 -6.50 15.35
N LEU A 550 18.83 -6.11 16.18
CA LEU A 550 17.45 -6.59 16.12
C LEU A 550 16.54 -5.67 15.29
N TYR A 551 16.92 -4.40 15.11
CA TYR A 551 16.12 -3.42 14.36
C TYR A 551 17.02 -2.37 13.67
N ASN A 552 16.48 -1.74 12.64
CA ASN A 552 17.12 -0.64 11.93
C ASN A 552 16.84 0.71 12.61
N ARG A 553 17.83 1.29 13.28
CA ARG A 553 17.63 2.52 14.07
C ARG A 553 17.31 3.77 13.22
N ILE A 554 17.64 3.75 11.93
CA ILE A 554 17.49 4.91 11.02
C ILE A 554 16.29 4.79 10.08
N GLY A 555 15.46 3.76 10.24
CA GLY A 555 14.27 3.54 9.43
C GLY A 555 13.09 4.45 9.81
N ARG A 556 12.11 4.57 8.91
CA ARG A 556 10.76 5.07 9.22
C ARG A 556 10.23 4.26 10.40
N ALA A 557 9.74 4.98 11.40
CA ALA A 557 9.34 4.43 12.69
C ALA A 557 7.82 4.53 12.80
N TYR A 558 7.13 3.45 13.16
CA TYR A 558 5.67 3.33 13.13
C TYR A 558 5.16 2.57 14.37
N PRO A 559 3.87 2.71 14.76
CA PRO A 559 2.82 3.49 14.10
C PRO A 559 2.96 5.02 14.29
N ASP A 560 2.14 5.80 13.58
CA ASP A 560 2.06 7.25 13.75
C ASP A 560 1.09 7.62 14.88
N VAL A 561 -0.04 6.92 14.96
CA VAL A 561 -1.12 7.10 15.93
C VAL A 561 -1.66 5.74 16.36
N ALA A 562 -2.60 5.72 17.30
CA ALA A 562 -3.31 4.52 17.66
C ALA A 562 -4.81 4.77 17.88
N ALA A 563 -5.59 3.70 17.97
CA ALA A 563 -6.96 3.72 18.45
C ALA A 563 -7.32 2.35 19.03
N ASN A 564 -8.48 2.26 19.66
CA ASN A 564 -8.92 1.03 20.31
C ASN A 564 -9.01 -0.11 19.30
N GLY A 565 -8.31 -1.19 19.60
CA GLY A 565 -8.21 -2.38 18.76
C GLY A 565 -8.71 -3.65 19.45
N ALA A 566 -9.52 -3.56 20.51
CA ALA A 566 -9.80 -4.73 21.34
C ALA A 566 -11.24 -4.79 21.85
N GLN A 567 -11.73 -6.02 22.04
CA GLN A 567 -13.05 -6.31 22.63
C GLN A 567 -14.24 -5.80 21.81
N PHE A 568 -14.06 -5.49 20.52
CA PHE A 568 -15.14 -4.94 19.70
C PHE A 568 -16.22 -5.98 19.45
N ARG A 569 -17.48 -5.63 19.68
CA ARG A 569 -18.62 -6.52 19.45
C ARG A 569 -19.12 -6.37 18.03
N ALA A 570 -19.15 -7.47 17.28
CA ALA A 570 -19.73 -7.51 15.94
C ALA A 570 -20.25 -8.91 15.60
N TYR A 571 -21.02 -8.99 14.52
CA TYR A 571 -21.59 -10.24 14.04
C TYR A 571 -20.81 -10.78 12.83
N THR A 572 -20.61 -12.09 12.79
CA THR A 572 -20.17 -12.81 11.58
C THR A 572 -20.87 -14.16 11.54
N ASP A 573 -21.43 -14.50 10.39
CA ASP A 573 -22.25 -15.69 10.17
C ASP A 573 -23.43 -15.81 11.17
N GLY A 574 -23.98 -14.68 11.59
CA GLY A 574 -25.09 -14.59 12.55
C GLY A 574 -24.71 -14.80 14.01
N PHE A 575 -23.42 -14.94 14.34
CA PHE A 575 -22.93 -15.08 15.71
C PHE A 575 -22.22 -13.82 16.17
N ASP A 576 -22.42 -13.46 17.44
CA ASP A 576 -21.79 -12.31 18.07
C ASP A 576 -20.42 -12.69 18.65
N TYR A 577 -19.40 -11.90 18.30
CA TYR A 577 -18.00 -12.14 18.63
C TYR A 577 -17.34 -10.93 19.27
N HIS A 578 -16.25 -11.19 19.97
CA HIS A 578 -15.26 -10.18 20.32
C HIS A 578 -14.13 -10.18 19.31
N TYR A 579 -13.94 -9.06 18.62
CA TYR A 579 -12.87 -8.82 17.68
C TYR A 579 -11.73 -8.00 18.28
N TYR A 580 -10.54 -8.25 17.72
CA TYR A 580 -9.29 -7.62 18.10
C TYR A 580 -8.44 -7.37 16.86
N GLY A 581 -7.58 -6.36 16.92
CA GLY A 581 -6.63 -6.03 15.87
C GLY A 581 -6.50 -4.53 15.68
N SER A 582 -5.34 -4.12 15.15
CA SER A 582 -5.15 -2.81 14.54
C SER A 582 -6.07 -2.60 13.33
N SER A 583 -6.63 -3.68 12.78
CA SER A 583 -7.78 -3.69 11.86
C SER A 583 -8.98 -2.91 12.37
N LEU A 584 -9.27 -2.93 13.68
CA LEU A 584 -10.32 -2.09 14.25
C LEU A 584 -9.84 -0.63 14.42
N ALA A 585 -8.57 -0.45 14.73
CA ALA A 585 -8.01 0.86 15.05
C ALA A 585 -7.96 1.78 13.83
N SER A 586 -7.57 1.26 12.66
CA SER A 586 -7.45 2.04 11.41
C SER A 586 -8.77 2.69 10.96
N PRO A 587 -9.87 1.94 10.71
CA PRO A 587 -11.16 2.51 10.31
C PRO A 587 -11.77 3.41 11.41
N LEU A 588 -11.47 3.15 12.68
CA LEU A 588 -11.86 4.04 13.78
C LEU A 588 -11.18 5.41 13.66
N PHE A 589 -9.85 5.45 13.52
CA PHE A 589 -9.12 6.71 13.37
C PHE A 589 -9.49 7.40 12.04
N ALA A 590 -9.72 6.64 10.97
CA ALA A 590 -10.21 7.16 9.71
C ALA A 590 -11.61 7.81 9.85
N SER A 591 -12.49 7.23 10.66
CA SER A 591 -13.80 7.80 11.00
C SER A 591 -13.67 9.15 11.72
N VAL A 592 -12.68 9.29 12.62
CA VAL A 592 -12.36 10.58 13.26
C VAL A 592 -11.98 11.65 12.24
N LEU A 593 -11.09 11.32 11.30
CA LEU A 593 -10.70 12.25 10.22
C LEU A 593 -11.87 12.58 9.30
N ASN A 594 -12.72 11.59 9.00
CA ASN A 594 -13.90 11.78 8.16
C ASN A 594 -14.88 12.78 8.79
N LEU A 595 -15.19 12.62 10.08
CA LEU A 595 -16.02 13.56 10.85
C LEU A 595 -15.40 14.97 10.91
N ILE A 596 -14.07 15.09 11.01
CA ILE A 596 -13.38 16.39 10.95
C ILE A 596 -13.50 17.02 9.56
N ASN A 597 -13.38 16.22 8.49
CA ASN A 597 -13.61 16.70 7.13
C ASN A 597 -15.04 17.22 6.93
N GLU A 598 -16.06 16.60 7.54
CA GLU A 598 -17.43 17.12 7.49
C GLU A 598 -17.53 18.53 8.10
N GLU A 599 -16.88 18.74 9.25
CA GLU A 599 -16.83 20.04 9.91
C GLU A 599 -16.08 21.09 9.08
N ARG A 600 -14.96 20.71 8.46
CA ARG A 600 -14.19 21.58 7.55
C ARG A 600 -15.01 21.95 6.31
N LEU A 601 -15.61 20.96 5.65
CA LEU A 601 -16.43 21.16 4.46
C LEU A 601 -17.67 22.02 4.74
N ALA A 602 -18.27 21.89 5.93
CA ALA A 602 -19.41 22.70 6.35
C ALA A 602 -19.10 24.20 6.45
N ILE A 603 -17.83 24.57 6.62
CA ILE A 603 -17.36 25.97 6.65
C ILE A 603 -16.60 26.37 5.38
N GLY A 604 -16.68 25.56 4.31
CA GLY A 604 -16.08 25.85 3.01
C GLY A 604 -14.59 25.55 2.89
N LYS A 605 -13.99 24.80 3.83
CA LYS A 605 -12.61 24.33 3.75
C LYS A 605 -12.49 22.98 3.03
N GLY A 606 -11.28 22.66 2.57
CA GLY A 606 -10.96 21.36 1.97
C GLY A 606 -10.75 20.25 3.03
N PRO A 607 -10.48 19.01 2.60
CA PRO A 607 -10.15 17.90 3.50
C PRO A 607 -8.84 18.15 4.28
N VAL A 608 -8.53 17.29 5.24
CA VAL A 608 -7.29 17.36 6.05
C VAL A 608 -6.05 16.76 5.36
N GLY A 609 -6.23 15.92 4.34
CA GLY A 609 -5.15 15.31 3.56
C GLY A 609 -4.17 14.47 4.39
N PHE A 610 -2.89 14.46 4.01
CA PHE A 610 -1.87 13.74 4.75
C PHE A 610 -1.61 14.37 6.13
N VAL A 611 -2.05 13.70 7.20
CA VAL A 611 -2.12 14.31 8.55
C VAL A 611 -0.85 14.18 9.38
N ASN A 612 0.11 13.32 9.01
CA ASN A 612 1.27 13.03 9.86
C ASN A 612 2.03 14.30 10.26
N PRO A 613 2.45 15.21 9.34
CA PRO A 613 3.20 16.40 9.73
C PRO A 613 2.46 17.27 10.75
N VAL A 614 1.15 17.44 10.58
CA VAL A 614 0.30 18.19 11.52
C VAL A 614 0.27 17.55 12.90
N LEU A 615 0.08 16.23 12.97
CA LEU A 615 -0.02 15.51 14.24
C LEU A 615 1.31 15.44 14.98
N TYR A 616 2.43 15.25 14.29
CA TYR A 616 3.77 15.23 14.89
C TYR A 616 4.17 16.60 15.48
N GLU A 617 3.72 17.71 14.90
CA GLU A 617 3.88 19.05 15.49
C GLU A 617 2.89 19.35 16.61
N ASN A 618 1.74 18.66 16.63
CA ASN A 618 0.65 18.91 17.58
C ASN A 618 0.21 17.68 18.39
N PRO A 619 1.12 16.90 19.02
CA PRO A 619 0.76 15.64 19.69
C PRO A 619 -0.22 15.81 20.87
N HIS A 620 -0.35 17.03 21.40
CA HIS A 620 -1.26 17.36 22.50
C HIS A 620 -2.75 17.20 22.16
N VAL A 621 -3.10 17.08 20.87
CA VAL A 621 -4.46 16.77 20.41
C VAL A 621 -4.81 15.28 20.48
N LEU A 622 -3.86 14.45 20.94
CA LEU A 622 -4.02 13.02 21.15
C LEU A 622 -3.88 12.68 22.65
N HIS A 623 -4.39 11.52 23.02
CA HIS A 623 -4.25 10.89 24.31
C HIS A 623 -3.01 9.99 24.31
N ASP A 624 -1.95 10.47 24.95
CA ASP A 624 -0.64 9.80 25.07
C ASP A 624 -0.74 8.49 25.88
N ILE A 625 -0.29 7.38 25.28
CA ILE A 625 -0.30 6.04 25.87
C ILE A 625 1.06 5.76 26.49
N LYS A 626 1.06 5.36 27.77
CA LYS A 626 2.29 5.39 28.59
C LYS A 626 2.64 4.05 29.22
N ASN A 627 1.93 3.00 28.84
CA ASN A 627 2.12 1.68 29.44
C ASN A 627 1.85 0.56 28.41
N GLY A 628 2.45 -0.59 28.67
CA GLY A 628 2.42 -1.75 27.78
C GLY A 628 3.56 -1.75 26.77
N THR A 629 3.68 -2.85 26.04
CA THR A 629 4.75 -3.08 25.05
C THR A 629 4.21 -3.90 23.88
N ASN A 630 4.86 -3.81 22.72
CA ASN A 630 4.53 -4.62 21.54
C ASN A 630 5.41 -5.88 21.44
N ALA A 631 5.26 -6.78 22.40
CA ALA A 631 6.15 -7.93 22.59
C ALA A 631 6.22 -8.85 21.35
N GLY A 632 7.38 -9.47 21.15
CA GLY A 632 7.65 -10.34 20.00
C GLY A 632 9.13 -10.72 19.91
N CYS A 633 9.45 -11.70 19.05
CA CYS A 633 10.84 -12.14 18.80
C CYS A 633 11.67 -12.52 20.04
N GLY A 634 11.00 -13.05 21.08
CA GLY A 634 11.65 -13.39 22.35
C GLY A 634 12.06 -12.19 23.20
N THR A 635 11.48 -11.02 22.94
CA THR A 635 11.72 -9.76 23.65
C THR A 635 10.40 -9.12 24.09
N TYR A 636 10.49 -8.09 24.93
CA TYR A 636 9.32 -7.25 25.23
C TYR A 636 8.97 -6.28 24.10
N GLY A 637 9.72 -6.28 22.98
CA GLY A 637 9.56 -5.28 21.93
C GLY A 637 9.88 -3.87 22.46
N PHE A 638 9.17 -2.89 21.94
CA PHE A 638 9.25 -1.49 22.34
C PHE A 638 8.19 -1.16 23.40
N ALA A 639 8.60 -0.42 24.42
CA ALA A 639 7.70 0.02 25.48
C ALA A 639 7.03 1.35 25.13
N ALA A 640 5.76 1.49 25.51
CA ALA A 640 5.07 2.76 25.47
C ALA A 640 5.55 3.67 26.60
N ILE A 641 5.80 4.94 26.27
CA ILE A 641 6.37 5.94 27.18
C ILE A 641 5.79 7.32 26.84
N GLU A 642 5.95 8.30 27.74
CA GLU A 642 5.49 9.66 27.47
C GLU A 642 6.07 10.26 26.17
N GLY A 643 5.18 10.54 25.22
CA GLY A 643 5.48 11.08 23.90
C GLY A 643 5.17 10.08 22.79
N TRP A 644 5.86 10.19 21.65
CA TRP A 644 5.76 9.16 20.62
C TRP A 644 6.53 7.90 21.04
N ASP A 645 5.98 6.74 20.74
CA ASP A 645 6.67 5.45 20.85
C ASP A 645 6.31 4.46 19.71
N PRO A 646 7.13 3.42 19.47
CA PRO A 646 6.91 2.44 18.41
C PRO A 646 5.84 1.39 18.74
N ALA A 647 5.03 1.57 19.79
CA ALA A 647 3.94 0.66 20.12
C ALA A 647 2.57 1.32 19.89
N SER A 648 2.45 2.62 20.15
CA SER A 648 1.18 3.36 20.12
C SER A 648 1.25 4.69 19.36
N GLY A 649 2.42 5.00 18.78
CA GLY A 649 2.63 6.22 18.03
C GLY A 649 2.50 7.45 18.93
N LEU A 650 1.83 8.48 18.44
CA LEU A 650 1.52 9.70 19.19
C LEU A 650 0.33 9.53 20.16
N GLY A 651 -0.34 8.38 20.14
CA GLY A 651 -1.49 8.05 20.98
C GLY A 651 -2.84 8.09 20.26
N THR A 652 -3.93 8.14 21.04
CA THR A 652 -5.31 7.93 20.57
C THR A 652 -6.09 9.24 20.40
N PRO A 653 -7.16 9.31 19.60
CA PRO A 653 -7.76 10.60 19.22
C PRO A 653 -8.48 11.30 20.39
N ASP A 654 -8.22 12.59 20.60
CA ASP A 654 -9.08 13.49 21.41
C ASP A 654 -9.89 14.38 20.43
N TYR A 655 -11.04 13.88 19.98
CA TYR A 655 -11.79 14.48 18.87
C TYR A 655 -12.03 16.00 19.03
N PRO A 656 -12.46 16.53 20.19
CA PRO A 656 -12.64 17.98 20.36
C PRO A 656 -11.36 18.78 20.08
N LYS A 657 -10.19 18.28 20.49
CA LYS A 657 -8.91 18.96 20.25
C LYS A 657 -8.48 18.85 18.79
N MET A 658 -8.60 17.65 18.21
CA MET A 658 -8.29 17.43 16.80
C MET A 658 -9.18 18.30 15.91
N LYS A 659 -10.50 18.29 16.14
CA LYS A 659 -11.45 19.15 15.44
C LYS A 659 -11.03 20.61 15.52
N LYS A 660 -10.72 21.12 16.73
CA LYS A 660 -10.28 22.51 16.89
C LYS A 660 -9.02 22.80 16.06
N LEU A 661 -7.98 21.97 16.19
CA LEU A 661 -6.74 22.12 15.44
C LEU A 661 -6.99 22.18 13.93
N PHE A 662 -7.67 21.17 13.39
CA PHE A 662 -7.91 21.08 11.96
C PHE A 662 -8.91 22.14 11.46
N LEU A 663 -9.82 22.67 12.27
CA LEU A 663 -10.65 23.81 11.86
C LEU A 663 -9.88 25.13 11.89
N ASP A 664 -8.84 25.27 12.71
CA ASP A 664 -8.00 26.47 12.77
C ASP A 664 -6.99 26.53 11.60
N LEU A 665 -6.55 25.39 11.08
CA LEU A 665 -5.68 25.32 9.89
C LEU A 665 -6.41 25.78 8.62
N PRO A 666 -5.72 26.41 7.64
CA PRO A 666 -6.31 26.96 6.41
C PRO A 666 -7.38 26.09 5.73
#